data_AF-A0A2N0TWU9-F1
#
_entry.id   AF-A0A2N0TWU9-F1
#
_cell.length_a   1.000
_cell.length_b   1.000
_cell.length_c   1.000
_cell.angle_alpha   90.00
_cell.angle_beta   90.00
_cell.angle_gamma   90.00
#
_symmetry.space_group_name_H-M   'P 1'
#
loop_
_entity.id
_entity.type
_entity.pdbx_description
1 polymer ?
#
loop_
_entity_poly.entity_id
_entity_poly.type
_entity_poly.pdbx_seq_one_letter_code
_entity_poly.pdbx_strand_id
1 'polypeptide(L)'
;MATATNRAPQKELFGHPVGLYILFFTEMWERFSYYGMRAILVLYLVSATTGGNAGLGWTGGEAIALYGWYTMLVYVASIPGGIIADKLLGQKKTVLWGGIILVAGHGILAVEEMWAFYSGLALIIIGVGMLKPNISTMVGGLYKPGDIRRDKGFTIFYIGINLGAFLSSLIVGYVGENIGWHYGFGLAGIAMAFGLIVYLWGQKYLVNVGNLLSKVERSEGASLSNMFSELLKSPLQLAITSILMIGSIYVLIMVSVPFGLLYIFLTLVIALMLMVYKDLTTQVMKDRYVVMILSFLLVVVFWGAFEQAGGLMNIYAADKTDRTLSFSLPLIGNEVPATWFQSLNAMFIIIFGVIVANFWAKRKLKNKEASSIFKMATGVIIMGLGFLFMAIAAKEYTAFESKSAMYWLVLAYLLHTIGELCSSPVALSFITKLAPVKYASLMMGVYFAATGLGNKMAGLIGEFSQGEPATVQLSTEGSDVANRLQLNDTILQNKNDFTFNGFVYLDNNELAVTNMETEAPVMGLMDFENKDQKSEIIANLKEEGVTAQDPYHVMLNFRQEEDKVGYYGDFVIEEVQTQLEFRTFIGITIFTTVFGLIVIFMLKPLKRLTHGAEDNEREMLEQEQYEIADTERDKKNS
;
A
#
# COMPACT_ATOMS: atom_id res chain seq x y z
N MET A 1 18.19 35.49 -7.46
CA MET A 1 17.35 35.87 -8.63
C MET A 1 17.81 35.16 -9.91
N ALA A 2 16.92 34.46 -10.64
CA ALA A 2 17.23 33.91 -11.98
C ALA A 2 16.66 34.82 -13.07
N THR A 3 17.52 35.26 -13.99
CA THR A 3 17.17 36.01 -15.20
C THR A 3 16.05 35.30 -15.96
N ALA A 4 15.02 36.06 -16.32
CA ALA A 4 13.92 35.64 -17.18
C ALA A 4 14.48 35.24 -18.56
N THR A 5 14.94 34.00 -18.69
CA THR A 5 15.19 33.40 -19.99
C THR A 5 13.83 33.26 -20.66
N ASN A 6 13.65 34.00 -21.76
CA ASN A 6 12.51 33.85 -22.67
C ASN A 6 12.46 32.39 -23.13
N ARG A 7 11.72 31.54 -22.40
CA ARG A 7 11.40 30.19 -22.84
C ARG A 7 10.62 30.34 -24.15
N ALA A 8 11.11 29.70 -25.22
CA ALA A 8 10.39 29.62 -26.49
C ALA A 8 8.93 29.20 -26.23
N PRO A 9 7.96 29.73 -26.99
CA PRO A 9 6.54 29.40 -26.80
C PRO A 9 6.36 27.88 -26.86
N GLN A 10 5.95 27.30 -25.73
CA GLN A 10 5.63 25.88 -25.67
C GLN A 10 4.33 25.66 -26.45
N LYS A 11 4.30 24.61 -27.28
CA LYS A 11 3.06 24.22 -27.94
C LYS A 11 2.03 23.84 -26.87
N GLU A 12 0.83 24.38 -26.98
CA GLU A 12 -0.28 24.13 -26.05
C GLU A 12 -1.36 23.25 -26.69
N LEU A 13 -2.08 22.51 -25.84
CA LEU A 13 -3.25 21.71 -26.17
C LEU A 13 -4.27 21.89 -25.03
N PHE A 14 -5.53 22.19 -25.35
CA PHE A 14 -6.59 22.55 -24.39
C PHE A 14 -6.14 23.53 -23.27
N GLY A 15 -5.31 24.51 -23.63
CA GLY A 15 -4.84 25.56 -22.71
C GLY A 15 -3.69 25.19 -21.77
N HIS A 16 -3.14 23.97 -21.91
CA HIS A 16 -1.98 23.49 -21.14
C HIS A 16 -0.81 23.12 -22.06
N PRO A 17 0.45 23.18 -21.59
CA PRO A 17 1.59 22.73 -22.37
C PRO A 17 1.41 21.29 -22.86
N VAL A 18 1.74 20.98 -24.12
CA VAL A 18 1.63 19.61 -24.68
C VAL A 18 2.40 18.59 -23.83
N GLY A 19 3.50 19.01 -23.20
CA GLY A 19 4.25 18.18 -22.25
C GLY A 19 3.41 17.64 -21.10
N LEU A 20 2.33 18.33 -20.68
CA LEU A 20 1.41 17.82 -19.66
C LEU A 20 0.76 16.50 -20.11
N TYR A 21 0.29 16.42 -21.36
CA TYR A 21 -0.39 15.23 -21.87
C TYR A 21 0.59 14.07 -22.05
N ILE A 22 1.84 14.36 -22.39
CA ILE A 22 2.90 13.34 -22.39
C ILE A 22 3.05 12.75 -21.00
N LEU A 23 3.26 13.59 -19.98
CA LEU A 23 3.44 13.12 -18.60
C LEU A 23 2.18 12.44 -18.08
N PHE A 24 0.99 12.95 -18.42
CA PHE A 24 -0.29 12.33 -18.11
C PHE A 24 -0.38 10.90 -18.65
N PHE A 25 -0.13 10.68 -19.94
CA PHE A 25 -0.24 9.34 -20.53
C PHE A 25 0.87 8.42 -20.05
N THR A 26 2.10 8.92 -19.86
CA THR A 26 3.18 8.14 -19.26
C THR A 26 2.81 7.67 -17.86
N GLU A 27 2.29 8.57 -17.01
CA GLU A 27 1.87 8.22 -15.65
C GLU A 27 0.64 7.30 -15.65
N MET A 28 -0.35 7.56 -16.51
CA MET A 28 -1.54 6.72 -16.60
C MET A 28 -1.17 5.26 -16.92
N TRP A 29 -0.24 5.03 -17.86
CA TRP A 29 0.21 3.69 -18.23
C TRP A 29 1.06 3.02 -17.15
N GLU A 30 1.91 3.77 -16.46
CA GLU A 30 2.66 3.22 -15.32
C GLU A 30 1.73 2.89 -14.14
N ARG A 31 0.72 3.72 -13.89
CA ARG A 31 -0.28 3.43 -12.85
C ARG A 31 -1.14 2.25 -13.23
N PHE A 32 -1.47 2.12 -14.51
CA PHE A 32 -2.15 0.94 -15.02
C PHE A 32 -1.32 -0.33 -14.77
N SER A 33 -0.02 -0.32 -15.09
CA SER A 33 0.82 -1.52 -14.87
C SER A 33 0.96 -1.85 -13.39
N TYR A 34 1.21 -0.84 -12.55
CA TYR A 34 1.40 -1.00 -11.12
C TYR A 34 0.13 -1.52 -10.42
N TYR A 35 -1.01 -0.84 -10.60
CA TYR A 35 -2.25 -1.22 -9.93
C TYR A 35 -2.85 -2.51 -10.50
N GLY A 36 -2.65 -2.80 -11.79
CA GLY A 36 -3.05 -4.08 -12.38
C GLY A 36 -2.30 -5.25 -11.78
N MET A 37 -0.95 -5.17 -11.75
CA MET A 37 -0.11 -6.18 -11.11
C MET A 37 -0.44 -6.31 -9.61
N ARG A 38 -0.57 -5.18 -8.90
CA ARG A 38 -0.90 -5.16 -7.48
C ARG A 38 -2.25 -5.82 -7.19
N ALA A 39 -3.24 -5.67 -8.09
CA ALA A 39 -4.57 -6.23 -7.88
C ALA A 39 -4.55 -7.77 -7.85
N ILE A 40 -3.78 -8.38 -8.76
CA ILE A 40 -3.69 -9.83 -8.91
C ILE A 40 -2.62 -10.47 -8.00
N LEU A 41 -1.67 -9.67 -7.47
CA LEU A 41 -0.49 -10.18 -6.75
C LEU A 41 -0.86 -11.11 -5.60
N VAL A 42 -1.68 -10.66 -4.65
CA VAL A 42 -2.02 -11.46 -3.46
C VAL A 42 -2.86 -12.69 -3.84
N LEU A 43 -3.77 -12.57 -4.80
CA LEU A 43 -4.58 -13.70 -5.27
C LEU A 43 -3.73 -14.76 -5.97
N TYR A 44 -2.74 -14.35 -6.77
CA TYR A 44 -1.77 -15.26 -7.36
C TYR A 44 -0.96 -16.02 -6.29
N LEU A 45 -0.54 -15.34 -5.22
CA LEU A 45 0.24 -15.98 -4.14
C LEU A 45 -0.56 -17.09 -3.44
N VAL A 46 -1.84 -16.84 -3.14
CA VAL A 46 -2.68 -17.79 -2.39
C VAL A 46 -3.36 -18.86 -3.25
N SER A 47 -3.39 -18.67 -4.58
CA SER A 47 -3.99 -19.65 -5.50
C SER A 47 -3.18 -20.95 -5.54
N ALA A 48 -3.87 -22.09 -5.62
CA ALA A 48 -3.28 -23.43 -5.66
C ALA A 48 -2.18 -23.58 -6.73
N THR A 49 -1.17 -24.42 -6.46
CA THR A 49 0.02 -24.62 -7.29
C THR A 49 -0.24 -25.47 -8.54
N THR A 50 -1.38 -26.15 -8.59
CA THR A 50 -1.79 -26.97 -9.72
C THR A 50 -3.25 -26.69 -10.10
N GLY A 51 -3.66 -27.10 -11.30
CA GLY A 51 -4.99 -26.83 -11.84
C GLY A 51 -4.99 -25.85 -13.00
N GLY A 52 -6.15 -25.25 -13.30
CA GLY A 52 -6.34 -24.44 -14.51
C GLY A 52 -5.55 -23.12 -14.51
N ASN A 53 -5.55 -22.39 -13.39
CA ASN A 53 -4.86 -21.11 -13.23
C ASN A 53 -3.95 -21.15 -11.98
N ALA A 54 -2.87 -21.92 -12.09
CA ALA A 54 -1.97 -22.21 -10.98
C ALA A 54 -1.24 -20.97 -10.44
N GLY A 55 -1.26 -20.80 -9.11
CA GLY A 55 -0.52 -19.80 -8.35
C GLY A 55 0.63 -20.42 -7.54
N LEU A 56 0.91 -19.86 -6.35
CA LEU A 56 2.01 -20.30 -5.48
C LEU A 56 1.58 -21.09 -4.24
N GLY A 57 0.28 -21.18 -3.94
CA GLY A 57 -0.26 -21.96 -2.82
C GLY A 57 0.22 -21.51 -1.44
N TRP A 58 0.57 -20.23 -1.29
CA TRP A 58 0.98 -19.64 -0.01
C TRP A 58 -0.20 -19.43 0.92
N THR A 59 0.06 -19.39 2.22
CA THR A 59 -0.94 -19.00 3.19
C THR A 59 -1.34 -17.53 3.00
N GLY A 60 -2.57 -17.17 3.40
CA GLY A 60 -3.02 -15.78 3.38
C GLY A 60 -2.11 -14.85 4.18
N GLY A 61 -1.60 -15.32 5.33
CA GLY A 61 -0.64 -14.59 6.16
C GLY A 61 0.66 -14.26 5.43
N GLU A 62 1.30 -15.24 4.79
CA GLU A 62 2.54 -15.05 4.02
C GLU A 62 2.34 -14.10 2.84
N ALA A 63 1.25 -14.26 2.10
CA ALA A 63 0.91 -13.40 0.97
C ALA A 63 0.72 -11.94 1.37
N ILE A 64 -0.01 -11.69 2.47
CA ILE A 64 -0.21 -10.34 3.03
C ILE A 64 1.12 -9.77 3.58
N ALA A 65 1.95 -10.61 4.20
CA ALA A 65 3.25 -10.19 4.73
C ALA A 65 4.18 -9.69 3.61
N LEU A 66 4.28 -10.43 2.49
CA LEU A 66 5.02 -10.03 1.31
C LEU A 66 4.45 -8.74 0.72
N TYR A 67 3.13 -8.66 0.57
CA TYR A 67 2.45 -7.48 0.04
C TYR A 67 2.75 -6.22 0.87
N GLY A 68 2.74 -6.31 2.21
CA GLY A 68 3.09 -5.20 3.10
C GLY A 68 4.54 -4.75 2.98
N TRP A 69 5.48 -5.70 2.81
CA TRP A 69 6.89 -5.36 2.54
C TRP A 69 7.08 -4.71 1.18
N TYR A 70 6.49 -5.29 0.14
CA TYR A 70 6.56 -4.81 -1.23
C TYR A 70 6.06 -3.36 -1.35
N THR A 71 4.85 -3.10 -0.86
CA THR A 71 4.23 -1.77 -0.92
C THR A 71 5.00 -0.74 -0.09
N MET A 72 5.51 -1.11 1.10
CA MET A 72 6.40 -0.24 1.88
C MET A 72 7.66 0.13 1.11
N LEU A 73 8.34 -0.85 0.49
CA LEU A 73 9.58 -0.62 -0.26
C LEU A 73 9.35 0.29 -1.47
N VAL A 74 8.21 0.17 -2.17
CA VAL A 74 7.84 1.06 -3.29
C VAL A 74 7.82 2.53 -2.85
N TYR A 75 7.28 2.83 -1.67
CA TYR A 75 7.29 4.20 -1.14
C TYR A 75 8.69 4.62 -0.66
N VAL A 76 9.40 3.76 0.07
CA VAL A 76 10.74 4.06 0.57
C VAL A 76 11.73 4.30 -0.58
N ALA A 77 11.63 3.54 -1.67
CA ALA A 77 12.48 3.67 -2.87
C ALA A 77 12.33 5.04 -3.57
N SER A 78 11.25 5.78 -3.32
CA SER A 78 11.09 7.14 -3.84
C SER A 78 12.13 8.12 -3.27
N ILE A 79 12.66 7.85 -2.07
CA ILE A 79 13.69 8.69 -1.43
C ILE A 79 15.01 8.65 -2.22
N PRO A 80 15.68 7.48 -2.40
CA PRO A 80 16.91 7.42 -3.19
C PRO A 80 16.65 7.80 -4.66
N GLY A 81 15.49 7.47 -5.23
CA GLY A 81 15.15 7.86 -6.60
C GLY A 81 15.08 9.38 -6.80
N GLY A 82 14.53 10.13 -5.84
CA GLY A 82 14.56 11.60 -5.83
C GLY A 82 15.98 12.15 -5.70
N ILE A 83 16.79 11.59 -4.79
CA ILE A 83 18.20 11.99 -4.58
C ILE A 83 19.03 11.79 -5.86
N ILE A 84 18.84 10.68 -6.57
CA ILE A 84 19.51 10.39 -7.84
C ILE A 84 19.14 11.45 -8.88
N ALA A 85 17.88 11.84 -8.95
CA ALA A 85 17.42 12.84 -9.88
C ALA A 85 17.97 14.24 -9.57
N ASP A 86 17.99 14.64 -8.30
CA ASP A 86 18.46 15.96 -7.89
C ASP A 86 19.98 16.10 -8.03
N LYS A 87 20.75 15.04 -7.77
CA LYS A 87 22.23 15.13 -7.68
C LYS A 87 22.97 14.63 -8.91
N LEU A 88 22.45 13.60 -9.59
CA LEU A 88 23.22 12.85 -10.59
C LEU A 88 22.65 13.00 -12.01
N LEU A 89 21.37 12.68 -12.22
CA LEU A 89 20.83 12.45 -13.56
C LEU A 89 19.90 13.56 -14.08
N GLY A 90 19.23 14.29 -13.19
CA GLY A 90 18.08 15.12 -13.53
C GLY A 90 16.81 14.29 -13.66
N GLN A 91 15.67 14.88 -13.31
CA GLN A 91 14.35 14.24 -13.29
C GLN A 91 14.01 13.51 -14.59
N LYS A 92 14.29 14.13 -15.74
CA LYS A 92 13.98 13.58 -17.07
C LYS A 92 14.69 12.24 -17.33
N LYS A 93 15.97 12.13 -16.95
CA LYS A 93 16.76 10.91 -17.15
C LYS A 93 16.41 9.86 -16.11
N THR A 94 16.14 10.26 -14.87
CA THR A 94 15.73 9.31 -13.83
C THR A 94 14.39 8.67 -14.15
N VAL A 95 13.41 9.43 -14.65
CA VAL A 95 12.14 8.89 -15.16
C VAL A 95 12.36 7.93 -16.33
N LEU A 96 13.27 8.25 -17.27
CA LEU A 96 13.57 7.35 -18.39
C LEU A 96 14.10 6.00 -17.91
N TRP A 97 15.11 6.01 -17.05
CA TRP A 97 15.69 4.78 -16.51
C TRP A 97 14.71 4.02 -15.62
N GLY A 98 13.93 4.72 -14.80
CA GLY A 98 12.85 4.13 -14.01
C GLY A 98 11.84 3.41 -14.91
N GLY A 99 11.43 4.04 -16.03
CA GLY A 99 10.53 3.42 -17.00
C GLY A 99 11.10 2.17 -17.67
N ILE A 100 12.39 2.18 -18.04
CA ILE A 100 13.08 0.99 -18.60
C ILE A 100 13.10 -0.15 -17.58
N ILE A 101 13.44 0.16 -16.32
CA ILE A 101 13.50 -0.82 -15.23
C ILE A 101 12.10 -1.38 -14.95
N LEU A 102 11.04 -0.57 -15.01
CA LEU A 102 9.66 -1.03 -14.85
C LEU A 102 9.21 -1.98 -15.95
N VAL A 103 9.56 -1.69 -17.22
CA VAL A 103 9.29 -2.60 -18.34
C VAL A 103 9.98 -3.94 -18.12
N ALA A 104 11.24 -3.93 -17.68
CA ALA A 104 11.96 -5.17 -17.36
C ALA A 104 11.31 -5.91 -16.18
N GLY A 105 10.97 -5.21 -15.09
CA GLY A 105 10.36 -5.81 -13.90
C GLY A 105 9.01 -6.46 -14.20
N HIS A 106 8.08 -5.74 -14.82
CA HIS A 106 6.78 -6.31 -15.20
C HIS A 106 6.91 -7.38 -16.28
N GLY A 107 7.84 -7.23 -17.24
CA GLY A 107 8.07 -8.23 -18.27
C GLY A 107 8.58 -9.57 -17.72
N ILE A 108 9.45 -9.53 -16.71
CA ILE A 108 9.98 -10.73 -16.05
C ILE A 108 8.90 -11.44 -15.23
N LEU A 109 7.93 -10.73 -14.64
CA LEU A 109 6.81 -11.36 -13.90
C LEU A 109 5.90 -12.23 -14.78
N ALA A 110 5.98 -12.10 -16.12
CA ALA A 110 5.28 -12.99 -17.04
C ALA A 110 5.91 -14.39 -17.14
N VAL A 111 7.09 -14.60 -16.54
CA VAL A 111 7.79 -15.90 -16.49
C VAL A 111 7.39 -16.64 -15.22
N GLU A 112 7.00 -17.91 -15.36
CA GLU A 112 6.48 -18.78 -14.29
C GLU A 112 7.60 -19.37 -13.42
N GLU A 113 8.47 -18.51 -12.87
CA GLU A 113 9.65 -18.93 -12.12
C GLU A 113 9.87 -18.07 -10.87
N MET A 114 10.27 -18.68 -9.75
CA MET A 114 10.44 -17.94 -8.49
C MET A 114 11.57 -16.90 -8.53
N TRP A 115 12.66 -17.18 -9.23
CA TRP A 115 13.74 -16.20 -9.42
C TRP A 115 13.23 -14.98 -10.22
N ALA A 116 12.34 -15.22 -11.19
CA ALA A 116 11.74 -14.18 -12.02
C ALA A 116 10.75 -13.35 -11.19
N PHE A 117 9.92 -14.00 -10.38
CA PHE A 117 8.98 -13.34 -9.47
C PHE A 117 9.68 -12.32 -8.54
N TYR A 118 10.67 -12.75 -7.76
CA TYR A 118 11.37 -11.86 -6.82
C TYR A 118 12.19 -10.78 -7.52
N SER A 119 12.87 -11.13 -8.63
CA SER A 119 13.63 -10.15 -9.43
C SER A 119 12.70 -9.10 -10.05
N GLY A 120 11.53 -9.51 -10.53
CA GLY A 120 10.50 -8.64 -11.07
C GLY A 120 10.00 -7.63 -10.04
N LEU A 121 9.63 -8.09 -8.83
CA LEU A 121 9.22 -7.21 -7.73
C LEU A 121 10.33 -6.22 -7.34
N ALA A 122 11.58 -6.68 -7.24
CA ALA A 122 12.72 -5.82 -6.91
C ALA A 122 12.95 -4.73 -7.97
N LEU A 123 12.89 -5.09 -9.26
CA LEU A 123 12.98 -4.12 -10.36
C LEU A 123 11.83 -3.12 -10.32
N ILE A 124 10.59 -3.57 -10.06
CA ILE A 124 9.45 -2.66 -9.94
C ILE A 124 9.65 -1.67 -8.79
N ILE A 125 10.10 -2.12 -7.62
CA ILE A 125 10.41 -1.24 -6.48
C ILE A 125 11.39 -0.13 -6.89
N ILE A 126 12.50 -0.51 -7.54
CA ILE A 126 13.53 0.44 -7.99
C ILE A 126 12.97 1.39 -9.05
N GLY A 127 12.26 0.84 -10.04
CA GLY A 127 11.70 1.57 -11.16
C GLY A 127 10.64 2.60 -10.74
N VAL A 128 9.70 2.21 -9.86
CA VAL A 128 8.71 3.14 -9.29
C VAL A 128 9.43 4.23 -8.47
N GLY A 129 10.41 3.86 -7.65
CA GLY A 129 11.19 4.82 -6.87
C GLY A 129 11.88 5.88 -7.74
N MET A 130 12.37 5.49 -8.91
CA MET A 130 12.99 6.40 -9.90
C MET A 130 11.98 7.20 -10.72
N LEU A 131 10.76 6.72 -10.92
CA LEU A 131 9.76 7.37 -11.77
C LEU A 131 8.84 8.30 -10.97
N LYS A 132 8.16 7.78 -9.94
CA LYS A 132 7.03 8.40 -9.22
C LYS A 132 7.32 9.81 -8.65
N PRO A 133 8.37 10.03 -7.84
CA PRO A 133 8.66 11.38 -7.30
C PRO A 133 9.10 12.36 -8.40
N ASN A 134 9.72 11.84 -9.45
CA ASN A 134 10.46 12.62 -10.42
C ASN A 134 9.57 13.12 -11.57
N ILE A 135 8.63 12.29 -12.02
CA ILE A 135 7.64 12.67 -13.03
C ILE A 135 6.66 13.73 -12.50
N SER A 136 6.26 13.63 -11.23
CA SER A 136 5.45 14.65 -10.55
C SER A 136 6.16 16.00 -10.49
N THR A 137 7.48 15.99 -10.23
CA THR A 137 8.33 17.18 -10.27
C THR A 137 8.39 17.78 -11.68
N MET A 138 8.44 16.94 -12.71
CA MET A 138 8.41 17.40 -14.10
C MET A 138 7.09 18.10 -14.48
N VAL A 139 5.94 17.65 -13.96
CA VAL A 139 4.65 18.33 -14.16
C VAL A 139 4.72 19.76 -13.61
N GLY A 140 5.27 19.94 -12.41
CA GLY A 140 5.51 21.26 -11.84
C GLY A 140 6.42 22.13 -12.72
N GLY A 141 7.48 21.54 -13.29
CA GLY A 141 8.45 22.23 -14.14
C GLY A 141 7.93 22.70 -15.51
N LEU A 142 6.74 22.25 -15.92
CA LEU A 142 6.06 22.75 -17.14
C LEU A 142 5.59 24.20 -16.98
N TYR A 143 5.27 24.61 -15.76
CA TYR A 143 4.66 25.91 -15.48
C TYR A 143 5.71 26.88 -14.93
N LYS A 144 5.53 28.17 -15.24
CA LYS A 144 6.37 29.22 -14.64
C LYS A 144 5.94 29.48 -13.20
N PRO A 145 6.82 29.98 -12.32
CA PRO A 145 6.42 30.47 -11.00
C PRO A 145 5.26 31.48 -11.13
N GLY A 146 4.19 31.29 -10.36
CA GLY A 146 3.00 32.13 -10.40
C GLY A 146 1.97 31.81 -11.50
N ASP A 147 2.20 30.80 -12.36
CA ASP A 147 1.22 30.41 -13.38
C ASP A 147 0.01 29.70 -12.74
N ILE A 148 -1.17 30.34 -12.81
CA ILE A 148 -2.43 29.84 -12.26
C ILE A 148 -2.90 28.51 -12.87
N ARG A 149 -2.35 28.11 -14.02
CA ARG A 149 -2.68 26.83 -14.68
C ARG A 149 -2.00 25.65 -14.02
N ARG A 150 -0.98 25.87 -13.19
CA ARG A 150 -0.20 24.81 -12.52
C ARG A 150 -1.11 23.86 -11.75
N ASP A 151 -2.00 24.38 -10.91
CA ASP A 151 -2.88 23.57 -10.05
C ASP A 151 -3.90 22.77 -10.87
N LYS A 152 -4.45 23.38 -11.94
CA LYS A 152 -5.29 22.68 -12.92
C LYS A 152 -4.51 21.58 -13.65
N GLY A 153 -3.24 21.83 -13.95
CA GLY A 153 -2.33 20.85 -14.55
C GLY A 153 -2.12 19.63 -13.65
N PHE A 154 -1.87 19.84 -12.35
CA PHE A 154 -1.78 18.75 -11.37
C PHE A 154 -3.11 17.99 -11.24
N THR A 155 -4.25 18.69 -11.34
CA THR A 155 -5.58 18.05 -11.33
C THR A 155 -5.75 17.13 -12.56
N ILE A 156 -5.39 17.59 -13.76
CA ILE A 156 -5.42 16.77 -14.98
C ILE A 156 -4.50 15.56 -14.82
N PHE A 157 -3.27 15.76 -14.35
CA PHE A 157 -2.33 14.68 -14.11
C PHE A 157 -2.88 13.63 -13.14
N TYR A 158 -3.52 14.06 -12.05
CA TYR A 158 -4.14 13.19 -11.06
C TYR A 158 -5.33 12.39 -11.61
N ILE A 159 -6.10 12.94 -12.56
CA ILE A 159 -7.13 12.17 -13.27
C ILE A 159 -6.51 10.99 -14.01
N GLY A 160 -5.31 11.15 -14.60
CA GLY A 160 -4.60 10.08 -15.30
C GLY A 160 -4.21 8.93 -14.37
N ILE A 161 -3.77 9.24 -13.15
CA ILE A 161 -3.46 8.24 -12.13
C ILE A 161 -4.68 7.37 -11.81
N ASN A 162 -5.82 8.01 -11.54
CA ASN A 162 -7.06 7.30 -11.20
C ASN A 162 -7.64 6.53 -12.38
N LEU A 163 -7.56 7.08 -13.59
CA LEU A 163 -7.99 6.38 -14.80
C LEU A 163 -7.16 5.11 -15.04
N GLY A 164 -5.84 5.20 -14.86
CA GLY A 164 -4.94 4.06 -14.94
C GLY A 164 -5.32 2.97 -13.93
N ALA A 165 -5.47 3.34 -12.66
CA ALA A 165 -5.86 2.44 -11.58
C ALA A 165 -7.21 1.75 -11.81
N PHE A 166 -8.23 2.53 -12.22
CA PHE A 166 -9.57 2.02 -12.51
C PHE A 166 -9.54 0.99 -13.65
N LEU A 167 -8.93 1.34 -14.78
CA LEU A 167 -8.90 0.45 -15.95
C LEU A 167 -8.04 -0.79 -15.71
N SER A 168 -6.94 -0.68 -14.96
CA SER A 168 -6.06 -1.82 -14.72
C SER A 168 -6.70 -2.89 -13.85
N SER A 169 -7.38 -2.50 -12.78
CA SER A 169 -8.05 -3.45 -11.89
C SER A 169 -9.16 -4.22 -12.61
N LEU A 170 -9.79 -3.62 -13.64
CA LEU A 170 -10.78 -4.30 -14.46
C LEU A 170 -10.12 -5.22 -15.50
N ILE A 171 -9.16 -4.70 -16.26
CA ILE A 171 -8.60 -5.38 -17.43
C ILE A 171 -7.54 -6.40 -17.02
N VAL A 172 -6.52 -5.99 -16.26
CA VAL A 172 -5.46 -6.90 -15.79
C VAL A 172 -6.03 -7.89 -14.79
N GLY A 173 -6.97 -7.44 -13.94
CA GLY A 173 -7.69 -8.29 -13.02
C GLY A 173 -8.43 -9.44 -13.71
N TYR A 174 -9.26 -9.12 -14.71
CA TYR A 174 -9.96 -10.13 -15.50
C TYR A 174 -9.01 -11.09 -16.23
N VAL A 175 -7.95 -10.56 -16.87
CA VAL A 175 -6.96 -11.41 -17.56
C VAL A 175 -6.24 -12.31 -16.58
N GLY A 176 -5.87 -11.81 -15.40
CA GLY A 176 -5.20 -12.58 -14.36
C GLY A 176 -6.06 -13.71 -13.80
N GLU A 177 -7.28 -13.39 -13.36
CA GLU A 177 -8.17 -14.35 -12.69
C GLU A 177 -8.77 -15.38 -13.67
N ASN A 178 -9.21 -14.94 -14.85
CA ASN A 178 -10.01 -15.78 -15.76
C ASN A 178 -9.23 -16.38 -16.94
N ILE A 179 -8.07 -15.82 -17.30
CA ILE A 179 -7.26 -16.31 -18.43
C ILE A 179 -5.95 -16.92 -17.94
N GLY A 180 -5.23 -16.21 -17.07
CA GLY A 180 -4.07 -16.73 -16.36
C GLY A 180 -3.23 -15.64 -15.71
N TRP A 181 -2.67 -15.92 -14.52
CA TRP A 181 -1.94 -14.94 -13.71
C TRP A 181 -0.78 -14.28 -14.48
N HIS A 182 0.04 -15.09 -15.17
CA HIS A 182 1.19 -14.61 -15.94
C HIS A 182 0.79 -13.82 -17.20
N TYR A 183 -0.38 -14.08 -17.78
CA TYR A 183 -0.94 -13.21 -18.82
C TYR A 183 -1.34 -11.85 -18.25
N GLY A 184 -1.87 -11.82 -17.03
CA GLY A 184 -2.13 -10.58 -16.30
C GLY A 184 -0.85 -9.78 -16.05
N PHE A 185 0.20 -10.43 -15.53
CA PHE A 185 1.52 -9.80 -15.34
C PHE A 185 2.14 -9.31 -16.66
N GLY A 186 2.07 -10.12 -17.72
CA GLY A 186 2.55 -9.75 -19.04
C GLY A 186 1.80 -8.56 -19.64
N LEU A 187 0.48 -8.50 -19.45
CA LEU A 187 -0.33 -7.36 -19.90
C LEU A 187 0.06 -6.06 -19.18
N ALA A 188 0.34 -6.13 -17.87
CA ALA A 188 0.90 -5.00 -17.14
C ALA A 188 2.26 -4.57 -17.73
N GLY A 189 3.12 -5.52 -18.13
CA GLY A 189 4.38 -5.23 -18.82
C GLY A 189 4.22 -4.54 -20.17
N ILE A 190 3.25 -4.99 -20.98
CA ILE A 190 2.91 -4.36 -22.27
C ILE A 190 2.42 -2.93 -22.06
N ALA A 191 1.52 -2.72 -21.09
CA ALA A 191 1.04 -1.39 -20.72
C ALA A 191 2.18 -0.45 -20.29
N MET A 192 3.10 -0.93 -19.47
CA MET A 192 4.28 -0.17 -19.06
C MET A 192 5.18 0.19 -20.26
N ALA A 193 5.35 -0.73 -21.22
CA ALA A 193 6.09 -0.47 -22.44
C ALA A 193 5.45 0.64 -23.28
N PHE A 194 4.12 0.69 -23.38
CA PHE A 194 3.42 1.81 -24.00
C PHE A 194 3.70 3.14 -23.28
N GLY A 195 3.67 3.15 -21.94
CA GLY A 195 4.05 4.32 -21.15
C GLY A 195 5.45 4.84 -21.45
N LEU A 196 6.43 3.92 -21.56
CA LEU A 196 7.81 4.24 -21.94
C LEU A 196 7.92 4.77 -23.38
N ILE A 197 7.20 4.18 -24.33
CA ILE A 197 7.17 4.63 -25.74
C ILE A 197 6.59 6.06 -25.81
N VAL A 198 5.49 6.32 -25.10
CA VAL A 198 4.90 7.67 -24.99
C VAL A 198 5.91 8.66 -24.44
N TYR A 199 6.64 8.28 -23.38
CA TYR A 199 7.64 9.14 -22.77
C TYR A 199 8.80 9.45 -23.73
N LEU A 200 9.36 8.42 -24.38
CA LEU A 200 10.44 8.53 -25.36
C LEU A 200 10.05 9.45 -26.53
N TRP A 201 8.89 9.21 -27.14
CA TRP A 201 8.36 10.05 -28.21
C TRP A 201 8.09 11.50 -27.74
N GLY A 202 7.64 11.64 -26.49
CA GLY A 202 7.25 12.90 -25.90
C GLY A 202 8.40 13.77 -25.40
N GLN A 203 9.65 13.27 -25.34
CA GLN A 203 10.81 14.04 -24.86
C GLN A 203 11.02 15.36 -25.62
N LYS A 204 10.65 15.40 -26.90
CA LYS A 204 10.68 16.63 -27.72
C LYS A 204 9.78 17.75 -27.19
N TYR A 205 8.78 17.45 -26.37
CA TYR A 205 7.90 18.41 -25.71
C TYR A 205 8.38 18.79 -24.29
N LEU A 206 9.49 18.20 -23.82
CA LEU A 206 10.02 18.33 -22.46
C LEU A 206 11.43 18.95 -22.41
N VAL A 207 11.85 19.67 -23.46
CA VAL A 207 13.26 20.13 -23.65
C VAL A 207 13.86 20.81 -22.41
N ASN A 208 13.11 21.68 -21.73
CA ASN A 208 13.57 22.43 -20.56
C ASN A 208 13.02 21.93 -19.22
N VAL A 209 12.37 20.77 -19.20
CA VAL A 209 11.68 20.23 -18.02
C VAL A 209 12.50 19.08 -17.46
N GLY A 210 12.79 19.10 -16.16
CA GLY A 210 13.46 18.00 -15.48
C GLY A 210 14.93 17.79 -15.85
N ASN A 211 15.59 18.81 -16.42
CA ASN A 211 17.04 18.77 -16.62
C ASN A 211 17.78 18.86 -15.28
N LEU A 212 19.01 18.34 -15.23
CA LEU A 212 19.83 18.42 -14.03
C LEU A 212 20.07 19.89 -13.66
N LEU A 213 19.81 20.22 -12.39
CA LEU A 213 20.01 21.58 -11.85
C LEU A 213 21.48 21.99 -11.92
N SER A 214 21.73 23.30 -11.94
CA SER A 214 23.09 23.84 -11.89
C SER A 214 23.82 23.42 -10.59
N LYS A 215 25.16 23.49 -10.59
CA LYS A 215 25.96 23.12 -9.40
C LYS A 215 25.65 24.01 -8.19
N VAL A 216 25.28 25.26 -8.42
CA VAL A 216 24.91 26.23 -7.37
C VAL A 216 23.55 25.86 -6.76
N GLU A 217 22.53 25.64 -7.58
CA GLU A 217 21.18 25.23 -7.11
C GLU A 217 21.22 23.89 -6.35
N ARG A 218 22.11 22.96 -6.76
CA ARG A 218 22.33 21.68 -6.04
C ARG A 218 22.94 21.85 -4.64
N SER A 219 23.61 22.97 -4.38
CA SER A 219 24.31 23.24 -3.12
C SER A 219 23.49 24.03 -2.10
N GLU A 220 22.32 24.57 -2.49
CA GLU A 220 21.46 25.40 -1.62
C GLU A 220 20.59 24.59 -0.66
N GLY A 221 20.34 23.31 -0.92
CA GLY A 221 19.53 22.43 -0.07
C GLY A 221 20.30 21.73 1.06
N ALA A 222 19.57 21.11 1.99
CA ALA A 222 20.17 20.28 3.03
C ALA A 222 21.02 19.12 2.46
N SER A 223 22.30 19.12 2.79
CA SER A 223 23.21 18.02 2.45
C SER A 223 23.11 16.91 3.50
N LEU A 224 22.58 15.75 3.12
CA LEU A 224 22.55 14.54 3.96
C LEU A 224 23.93 14.20 4.54
N SER A 225 25.01 14.33 3.73
CA SER A 225 26.38 14.07 4.18
C SER A 225 26.80 15.02 5.31
N ASN A 226 26.46 16.31 5.17
CA ASN A 226 26.76 17.29 6.21
C ASN A 226 25.96 16.99 7.48
N MET A 227 24.68 16.62 7.35
CA MET A 227 23.85 16.25 8.49
C MET A 227 24.40 15.04 9.25
N PHE A 228 24.86 14.00 8.54
CA PHE A 228 25.52 12.85 9.18
C PHE A 228 26.85 13.25 9.84
N SER A 229 27.64 14.14 9.23
CA SER A 229 28.86 14.65 9.86
C SER A 229 28.56 15.46 11.12
N GLU A 230 27.52 16.28 11.10
CA GLU A 230 27.07 17.08 12.25
C GLU A 230 26.47 16.21 13.35
N LEU A 231 25.79 15.11 13.00
CA LEU A 231 25.28 14.11 13.95
C LEU A 231 26.42 13.53 14.79
N LEU A 232 27.54 13.16 14.16
CA LEU A 232 28.73 12.64 14.85
C LEU A 232 29.36 13.67 15.81
N LYS A 233 29.14 14.96 15.57
CA LYS A 233 29.62 16.06 16.43
C LYS A 233 28.63 16.45 17.52
N SER A 234 27.46 15.80 17.59
CA SER A 234 26.37 16.20 18.48
C SER A 234 26.15 15.16 19.60
N PRO A 235 26.65 15.37 20.83
CA PRO A 235 26.70 14.33 21.85
C PRO A 235 25.33 13.71 22.19
N LEU A 236 24.29 14.54 22.37
CA LEU A 236 22.95 14.07 22.72
C LEU A 236 22.30 13.27 21.59
N GLN A 237 22.27 13.82 20.37
CA GLN A 237 21.68 13.18 19.21
C GLN A 237 22.43 11.90 18.84
N LEU A 238 23.76 11.91 18.96
CA LEU A 238 24.59 10.73 18.76
C LEU A 238 24.25 9.66 19.80
N ALA A 239 24.16 10.00 21.08
CA ALA A 239 23.81 9.04 22.14
C ALA A 239 22.44 8.39 21.89
N ILE A 240 21.41 9.19 21.56
CA ILE A 240 20.07 8.66 21.22
C ILE A 240 20.16 7.74 20.00
N THR A 241 20.85 8.17 18.94
CA THR A 241 20.99 7.38 17.71
C THR A 241 21.74 6.08 17.96
N SER A 242 22.81 6.09 18.76
CA SER A 242 23.57 4.90 19.13
C SER A 242 22.74 3.90 19.92
N ILE A 243 21.93 4.36 20.88
CA ILE A 243 21.00 3.49 21.63
C ILE A 243 19.99 2.83 20.69
N LEU A 244 19.36 3.63 19.82
CA LEU A 244 18.41 3.11 18.82
C LEU A 244 19.08 2.15 17.84
N MET A 245 20.33 2.41 17.45
CA MET A 245 21.11 1.53 16.57
C MET A 245 21.44 0.20 17.25
N ILE A 246 21.81 0.21 18.53
CA ILE A 246 22.01 -1.03 19.30
C ILE A 246 20.71 -1.84 19.35
N GLY A 247 19.58 -1.19 19.62
CA GLY A 247 18.27 -1.84 19.57
C GLY A 247 17.95 -2.40 18.18
N SER A 248 18.29 -1.67 17.12
CA SER A 248 18.08 -2.11 15.74
C SER A 248 18.94 -3.33 15.38
N ILE A 249 20.20 -3.37 15.84
CA ILE A 249 21.10 -4.53 15.67
C ILE A 249 20.60 -5.71 16.50
N TYR A 250 20.07 -5.48 17.70
CA TYR A 250 19.43 -6.53 18.49
C TYR A 250 18.24 -7.15 17.73
N VAL A 251 17.36 -6.33 17.14
CA VAL A 251 16.25 -6.81 16.29
C VAL A 251 16.77 -7.60 15.08
N LEU A 252 17.84 -7.12 14.44
CA LEU A 252 18.47 -7.79 13.29
C LEU A 252 18.94 -9.21 13.63
N ILE A 253 19.51 -9.39 14.83
CA ILE A 253 20.09 -10.67 15.27
C ILE A 253 19.02 -11.59 15.89
N MET A 254 18.10 -11.04 16.70
CA MET A 254 17.19 -11.83 17.53
C MET A 254 15.79 -12.01 16.95
N VAL A 255 15.35 -11.14 16.04
CA VAL A 255 14.01 -11.20 15.43
C VAL A 255 14.12 -11.69 14.00
N SER A 256 14.66 -10.85 13.11
CA SER A 256 14.98 -11.24 11.74
C SER A 256 15.75 -10.15 11.00
N VAL A 257 16.41 -10.54 9.90
CA VAL A 257 17.15 -9.61 9.03
C VAL A 257 16.25 -8.50 8.45
N PRO A 258 15.06 -8.77 7.86
CA PRO A 258 14.22 -7.71 7.30
C PRO A 258 13.78 -6.67 8.34
N PHE A 259 13.34 -7.11 9.53
CA PHE A 259 12.93 -6.19 10.59
C PHE A 259 14.12 -5.39 11.15
N GLY A 260 15.30 -6.01 11.30
CA GLY A 260 16.50 -5.28 11.70
C GLY A 260 16.89 -4.18 10.71
N LEU A 261 16.86 -4.48 9.40
CA LEU A 261 17.13 -3.47 8.35
C LEU A 261 16.11 -2.32 8.37
N LEU A 262 14.82 -2.63 8.59
CA LEU A 262 13.78 -1.61 8.76
C LEU A 262 14.06 -0.73 9.99
N TYR A 263 14.44 -1.30 11.12
CA TYR A 263 14.73 -0.55 12.35
C TYR A 263 15.98 0.32 12.19
N ILE A 264 17.00 -0.16 11.48
CA ILE A 264 18.17 0.64 11.11
C ILE A 264 17.73 1.83 10.25
N PHE A 265 16.92 1.60 9.22
CA PHE A 265 16.39 2.67 8.38
C PHE A 265 15.59 3.71 9.18
N LEU A 266 14.67 3.28 10.04
CA LEU A 266 13.89 4.17 10.91
C LEU A 266 14.79 4.94 11.87
N THR A 267 15.82 4.30 12.44
CA THR A 267 16.81 4.96 13.29
C THR A 267 17.53 6.07 12.54
N LEU A 268 17.93 5.84 11.28
CA LEU A 268 18.54 6.87 10.44
C LEU A 268 17.57 8.02 10.14
N VAL A 269 16.31 7.72 9.84
CA VAL A 269 15.28 8.75 9.62
C VAL A 269 15.06 9.59 10.89
N ILE A 270 14.96 8.96 12.06
CA ILE A 270 14.84 9.64 13.36
C ILE A 270 16.07 10.50 13.63
N ALA A 271 17.27 9.99 13.38
CA ALA A 271 18.51 10.74 13.55
C ALA A 271 18.53 11.99 12.66
N LEU A 272 18.12 11.88 11.40
CA LEU A 272 17.97 13.02 10.50
C LEU A 272 16.93 14.02 11.01
N MET A 273 15.78 13.55 11.51
CA MET A 273 14.75 14.41 12.09
C MET A 273 15.24 15.18 13.34
N LEU A 274 15.98 14.51 14.23
CA LEU A 274 16.60 15.14 15.39
C LEU A 274 17.62 16.22 14.99
N MET A 275 18.37 15.98 13.91
CA MET A 275 19.30 16.96 13.36
C MET A 275 18.57 18.16 12.75
N VAL A 276 17.47 17.94 12.02
CA VAL A 276 16.62 19.05 11.54
C VAL A 276 16.16 19.88 12.73
N TYR A 277 15.55 19.26 13.76
CA TYR A 277 15.07 19.98 14.94
C TYR A 277 16.15 20.81 15.65
N LYS A 278 17.37 20.28 15.72
CA LYS A 278 18.52 20.98 16.31
C LYS A 278 18.93 22.21 15.49
N ASP A 279 18.89 22.12 14.17
CA ASP A 279 19.25 23.22 13.25
C ASP A 279 18.23 24.36 13.25
N LEU A 280 16.98 24.11 13.66
CA LEU A 280 15.96 25.15 13.74
C LEU A 280 16.30 26.20 14.80
N THR A 281 16.39 27.45 14.38
CA THR A 281 16.83 28.58 15.21
C THR A 281 15.71 29.22 16.02
N THR A 282 14.47 29.23 15.52
CA THR A 282 13.33 29.88 16.16
C THR A 282 12.36 28.87 16.78
N GLN A 283 11.68 29.29 17.87
CA GLN A 283 10.66 28.45 18.49
C GLN A 283 9.47 28.19 17.56
N VAL A 284 9.10 29.16 16.73
CA VAL A 284 8.03 29.03 15.73
C VAL A 284 8.33 27.89 14.74
N MET A 285 9.56 27.81 14.24
CA MET A 285 9.96 26.71 13.35
C MET A 285 9.92 25.35 14.06
N LYS A 286 10.38 25.29 15.32
CA LYS A 286 10.35 24.07 16.14
C LYS A 286 8.92 23.59 16.39
N ASP A 287 8.02 24.50 16.74
CA ASP A 287 6.61 24.19 16.97
C ASP A 287 5.95 23.63 15.70
N ARG A 288 6.12 24.32 14.55
CA ARG A 288 5.65 23.85 13.24
C ARG A 288 6.20 22.47 12.89
N TYR A 289 7.50 22.28 13.10
CA TYR A 289 8.18 21.02 12.83
C TYR A 289 7.63 19.86 13.67
N VAL A 290 7.39 20.08 14.96
CA VAL A 290 6.81 19.07 15.86
C VAL A 290 5.39 18.70 15.40
N VAL A 291 4.55 19.68 15.06
CA VAL A 291 3.19 19.40 14.55
C VAL A 291 3.23 18.61 13.24
N MET A 292 4.17 18.93 12.35
CA MET A 292 4.38 18.17 11.11
C MET A 292 4.76 16.71 11.39
N ILE A 293 5.70 16.45 12.32
CA ILE A 293 6.03 15.06 12.70
C ILE A 293 4.81 14.35 13.28
N LEU A 294 4.05 15.01 14.16
CA LEU A 294 2.83 14.43 14.72
C LEU A 294 1.80 14.10 13.63
N SER A 295 1.74 14.90 12.55
CA SER A 295 0.87 14.61 11.41
C SER A 295 1.29 13.35 10.64
N PHE A 296 2.55 12.93 10.69
CA PHE A 296 2.96 11.65 10.10
C PHE A 296 2.33 10.45 10.82
N LEU A 297 1.99 10.56 12.12
CA LEU A 297 1.23 9.50 12.80
C LEU A 297 -0.17 9.34 12.21
N LEU A 298 -0.85 10.45 11.86
CA LEU A 298 -2.13 10.39 11.13
C LEU A 298 -1.97 9.69 9.78
N VAL A 299 -0.88 9.97 9.06
CA VAL A 299 -0.57 9.34 7.77
C VAL A 299 -0.34 7.84 7.94
N VAL A 300 0.48 7.42 8.90
CA VAL A 300 0.75 6.00 9.17
C VAL A 300 -0.53 5.26 9.54
N VAL A 301 -1.34 5.81 10.45
CA VAL A 301 -2.63 5.21 10.86
C VAL A 301 -3.61 5.12 9.70
N PHE A 302 -3.75 6.18 8.90
CA PHE A 302 -4.62 6.19 7.74
C PHE A 302 -4.22 5.08 6.75
N TRP A 303 -2.96 5.03 6.32
CA TRP A 303 -2.52 4.06 5.33
C TRP A 303 -2.44 2.63 5.89
N GLY A 304 -2.19 2.45 7.19
CA GLY A 304 -2.21 1.12 7.83
C GLY A 304 -3.59 0.45 7.87
N ALA A 305 -4.65 1.25 7.82
CA ALA A 305 -6.00 0.74 7.65
C ALA A 305 -6.41 0.75 6.17
N PHE A 306 -6.15 1.83 5.42
CA PHE A 306 -6.56 1.93 4.01
C PHE A 306 -5.94 0.84 3.12
N GLU A 307 -4.68 0.47 3.34
CA GLU A 307 -3.94 -0.44 2.44
C GLU A 307 -4.29 -1.93 2.63
N GLN A 308 -5.21 -2.26 3.55
CA GLN A 308 -5.84 -3.59 3.61
C GLN A 308 -6.57 -3.95 2.30
N ALA A 309 -6.94 -2.94 1.51
CA ALA A 309 -7.65 -3.07 0.25
C ALA A 309 -7.00 -4.02 -0.78
N GLY A 310 -5.66 -4.11 -0.80
CA GLY A 310 -4.96 -5.01 -1.74
C GLY A 310 -4.45 -6.31 -1.09
N GLY A 311 -4.55 -6.43 0.23
CA GLY A 311 -4.18 -7.62 1.01
C GLY A 311 -5.42 -8.31 1.53
N LEU A 312 -5.69 -8.17 2.84
CA LEU A 312 -6.80 -8.81 3.54
C LEU A 312 -8.16 -8.69 2.83
N MET A 313 -8.55 -7.49 2.40
CA MET A 313 -9.86 -7.31 1.76
C MET A 313 -9.93 -7.98 0.37
N ASN A 314 -8.79 -8.17 -0.29
CA ASN A 314 -8.71 -8.82 -1.60
C ASN A 314 -8.93 -10.33 -1.47
N ILE A 315 -8.28 -10.96 -0.48
CA ILE A 315 -8.52 -12.37 -0.11
C ILE A 315 -9.98 -12.56 0.33
N TYR A 316 -10.47 -11.68 1.20
CA TYR A 316 -11.86 -11.73 1.66
C TYR A 316 -12.87 -11.62 0.50
N ALA A 317 -12.58 -10.77 -0.50
CA ALA A 317 -13.41 -10.64 -1.71
C ALA A 317 -13.44 -11.95 -2.52
N ALA A 318 -12.30 -12.64 -2.64
CA ALA A 318 -12.21 -13.91 -3.37
C ALA A 318 -12.96 -15.04 -2.63
N ASP A 319 -12.71 -15.18 -1.33
CA ASP A 319 -13.08 -16.38 -0.58
C ASP A 319 -14.48 -16.27 0.02
N LYS A 320 -14.79 -15.14 0.67
CA LYS A 320 -15.93 -14.99 1.58
C LYS A 320 -17.05 -14.09 1.07
N THR A 321 -16.91 -13.53 -0.13
CA THR A 321 -17.91 -12.64 -0.73
C THR A 321 -18.66 -13.34 -1.84
N ASP A 322 -19.99 -13.23 -1.86
CA ASP A 322 -20.81 -13.66 -2.99
C ASP A 322 -20.62 -12.66 -4.14
N ARG A 323 -19.91 -13.11 -5.16
CA ARG A 323 -19.58 -12.34 -6.37
C ARG A 323 -20.48 -12.70 -7.55
N THR A 324 -21.53 -13.50 -7.33
CA THR A 324 -22.43 -13.95 -8.40
C THR A 324 -23.53 -12.93 -8.65
N LEU A 325 -23.73 -12.59 -9.91
CA LEU A 325 -24.79 -11.73 -10.41
C LEU A 325 -25.97 -12.56 -10.89
N SER A 326 -27.18 -12.05 -10.71
CA SER A 326 -28.40 -12.66 -11.26
C SER A 326 -28.49 -12.58 -12.79
N PHE A 327 -27.54 -11.89 -13.44
CA PHE A 327 -27.43 -11.75 -14.89
C PHE A 327 -25.99 -12.01 -15.33
N SER A 328 -25.80 -12.43 -16.58
CA SER A 328 -24.48 -12.67 -17.16
C SER A 328 -23.99 -11.44 -17.94
N LEU A 329 -22.79 -10.98 -17.64
CA LEU A 329 -22.08 -9.95 -18.38
C LEU A 329 -21.46 -10.56 -19.65
N PRO A 330 -21.53 -9.89 -20.81
CA PRO A 330 -20.82 -10.33 -22.01
C PRO A 330 -19.33 -10.53 -21.73
N LEU A 331 -18.78 -11.65 -22.19
CA LEU A 331 -17.37 -12.07 -22.02
C LEU A 331 -16.94 -12.43 -20.61
N ILE A 332 -17.60 -11.95 -19.56
CA ILE A 332 -17.18 -12.15 -18.15
C ILE A 332 -17.96 -13.26 -17.46
N GLY A 333 -19.21 -13.50 -17.87
CA GLY A 333 -20.09 -14.46 -17.21
C GLY A 333 -20.87 -13.83 -16.07
N ASN A 334 -21.33 -14.65 -15.12
CA ASN A 334 -22.16 -14.24 -13.99
C ASN A 334 -21.34 -13.95 -12.72
N GLU A 335 -20.04 -14.20 -12.67
CA GLU A 335 -19.22 -13.96 -11.48
C GLU A 335 -18.29 -12.76 -11.68
N VAL A 336 -18.35 -11.79 -10.77
CA VAL A 336 -17.51 -10.59 -10.79
C VAL A 336 -16.12 -10.94 -10.28
N PRO A 337 -15.01 -10.70 -11.00
CA PRO A 337 -13.66 -10.98 -10.50
C PRO A 337 -13.35 -10.23 -9.20
N ALA A 338 -12.64 -10.85 -8.25
CA ALA A 338 -12.35 -10.25 -6.94
C ALA A 338 -11.49 -8.98 -7.07
N THR A 339 -10.57 -8.95 -8.03
CA THR A 339 -9.73 -7.79 -8.33
C THR A 339 -10.50 -6.53 -8.71
N TRP A 340 -11.73 -6.67 -9.23
CA TRP A 340 -12.54 -5.54 -9.66
C TRP A 340 -12.95 -4.63 -8.49
N PHE A 341 -13.05 -5.16 -7.26
CA PHE A 341 -13.33 -4.35 -6.09
C PHE A 341 -12.25 -3.28 -5.84
N GLN A 342 -11.00 -3.52 -6.26
CA GLN A 342 -9.94 -2.51 -6.16
C GLN A 342 -10.17 -1.31 -7.10
N SER A 343 -10.93 -1.49 -8.19
CA SER A 343 -11.31 -0.38 -9.09
C SER A 343 -12.26 0.62 -8.42
N LEU A 344 -13.00 0.20 -7.38
CA LEU A 344 -13.99 1.03 -6.70
C LEU A 344 -13.36 2.28 -6.09
N ASN A 345 -12.14 2.17 -5.55
CA ASN A 345 -11.46 3.34 -4.97
C ASN A 345 -11.25 4.44 -6.03
N ALA A 346 -10.65 4.11 -7.16
CA ALA A 346 -10.39 5.05 -8.24
C ALA A 346 -11.71 5.59 -8.85
N MET A 347 -12.72 4.73 -9.01
CA MET A 347 -14.04 5.13 -9.45
C MET A 347 -14.67 6.16 -8.51
N PHE A 348 -14.64 5.92 -7.20
CA PHE A 348 -15.19 6.83 -6.20
C PHE A 348 -14.40 8.13 -6.08
N ILE A 349 -13.08 8.13 -6.31
CA ILE A 349 -12.28 9.36 -6.39
C ILE A 349 -12.79 10.24 -7.54
N ILE A 350 -13.01 9.65 -8.72
CA ILE A 350 -13.50 10.36 -9.90
C ILE A 350 -14.91 10.93 -9.65
N ILE A 351 -15.80 10.15 -9.04
CA ILE A 351 -17.19 10.55 -8.78
C ILE A 351 -17.30 11.59 -7.65
N PHE A 352 -16.63 11.36 -6.52
CA PHE A 352 -16.83 12.12 -5.28
C PHE A 352 -15.76 13.19 -5.02
N GLY A 353 -14.63 13.20 -5.74
CA GLY A 353 -13.53 14.13 -5.50
C GLY A 353 -13.95 15.60 -5.48
N VAL A 354 -14.72 16.03 -6.49
CA VAL A 354 -15.26 17.41 -6.57
C VAL A 354 -16.27 17.68 -5.46
N ILE A 355 -17.09 16.69 -5.09
CA ILE A 355 -18.12 16.82 -4.06
C ILE A 355 -17.46 17.05 -2.69
N VAL A 356 -16.48 16.24 -2.32
CA VAL A 356 -15.74 16.34 -1.05
C VAL A 356 -14.93 17.64 -1.00
N ALA A 357 -14.25 18.02 -2.09
CA ALA A 357 -13.54 19.29 -2.16
C ALA A 357 -14.47 20.49 -1.92
N ASN A 358 -15.64 20.49 -2.57
CA ASN A 358 -16.66 21.53 -2.40
C ASN A 358 -17.27 21.55 -0.99
N PHE A 359 -17.43 20.39 -0.36
CA PHE A 359 -17.87 20.31 1.04
C PHE A 359 -16.90 21.08 1.96
N TRP A 360 -15.60 20.82 1.84
CA TRP A 360 -14.58 21.50 2.64
C TRP A 360 -14.45 22.99 2.30
N ALA A 361 -14.54 23.36 1.02
CA ALA A 361 -14.53 24.76 0.60
C ALA A 361 -15.72 25.54 1.19
N LYS A 362 -16.94 25.01 1.08
CA LYS A 362 -18.15 25.61 1.67
C LYS A 362 -18.04 25.73 3.20
N ARG A 363 -17.40 24.76 3.86
CA ARG A 363 -17.16 24.80 5.30
C ARG A 363 -16.21 25.94 5.68
N LYS A 364 -15.09 26.09 4.96
CA LYS A 364 -14.14 27.20 5.13
C LYS A 364 -14.82 28.57 4.90
N LEU A 365 -15.62 28.71 3.84
CA LEU A 365 -16.36 29.95 3.55
C LEU A 365 -17.38 30.32 4.63
N LYS A 366 -17.90 29.34 5.37
CA LYS A 366 -18.81 29.55 6.52
C LYS A 366 -18.07 29.77 7.84
N ASN A 367 -16.75 30.01 7.81
CA ASN A 367 -15.89 30.13 8.99
C ASN A 367 -16.01 28.94 9.96
N LYS A 368 -16.36 27.76 9.45
CA LYS A 368 -16.39 26.51 10.23
C LYS A 368 -15.03 25.83 10.17
N GLU A 369 -14.73 25.01 11.17
CA GLU A 369 -13.44 24.32 11.27
C GLU A 369 -13.13 23.48 10.03
N ALA A 370 -11.97 23.75 9.42
CA ALA A 370 -11.51 23.14 8.17
C ALA A 370 -9.98 23.15 8.06
N SER A 371 -9.27 23.18 9.21
CA SER A 371 -7.81 23.03 9.23
C SER A 371 -7.37 21.67 8.71
N SER A 372 -6.10 21.55 8.32
CA SER A 372 -5.58 20.33 7.70
C SER A 372 -5.66 19.15 8.64
N ILE A 373 -5.23 19.33 9.89
CA ILE A 373 -5.29 18.30 10.94
C ILE A 373 -6.73 17.84 11.18
N PHE A 374 -7.69 18.77 11.20
CA PHE A 374 -9.10 18.42 11.38
C PHE A 374 -9.63 17.57 10.23
N LYS A 375 -9.31 17.93 8.99
CA LYS A 375 -9.70 17.16 7.80
C LYS A 375 -9.08 15.77 7.79
N MET A 376 -7.79 15.66 8.12
CA MET A 376 -7.08 14.39 8.21
C MET A 376 -7.66 13.50 9.30
N ALA A 377 -7.89 14.03 10.51
CA ALA A 377 -8.51 13.27 11.59
C ALA A 377 -9.94 12.83 11.24
N THR A 378 -10.72 13.69 10.58
CA THR A 378 -12.05 13.33 10.06
C THR A 378 -11.94 12.22 9.02
N GLY A 379 -10.96 12.28 8.13
CA GLY A 379 -10.73 11.26 7.12
C GLY A 379 -10.34 9.90 7.71
N VAL A 380 -9.51 9.89 8.76
CA VAL A 380 -9.19 8.66 9.52
C VAL A 380 -10.44 8.05 10.16
N ILE A 381 -11.31 8.87 10.76
CA ILE A 381 -12.57 8.37 11.33
C ILE A 381 -13.47 7.78 10.25
N ILE A 382 -13.69 8.50 9.13
CA ILE A 382 -14.55 8.04 8.04
C ILE A 382 -14.04 6.72 7.46
N MET A 383 -12.74 6.61 7.21
CA MET A 383 -12.12 5.37 6.76
C MET A 383 -12.30 4.25 7.79
N GLY A 384 -12.15 4.54 9.09
CA GLY A 384 -12.40 3.59 10.17
C GLY A 384 -13.83 3.03 10.18
N LEU A 385 -14.81 3.89 9.91
CA LEU A 385 -16.21 3.50 9.79
C LEU A 385 -16.47 2.61 8.56
N GLY A 386 -15.62 2.66 7.52
CA GLY A 386 -15.68 1.72 6.39
C GLY A 386 -15.47 0.27 6.83
N PHE A 387 -14.56 0.03 7.78
CA PHE A 387 -14.32 -1.29 8.34
C PHE A 387 -15.48 -1.84 9.18
N LEU A 388 -16.45 -1.00 9.58
CA LEU A 388 -17.68 -1.51 10.21
C LEU A 388 -18.48 -2.34 9.21
N PHE A 389 -18.50 -1.97 7.92
CA PHE A 389 -19.15 -2.77 6.88
C PHE A 389 -18.42 -4.09 6.64
N MET A 390 -17.08 -4.10 6.71
CA MET A 390 -16.31 -5.34 6.65
C MET A 390 -16.56 -6.25 7.86
N ALA A 391 -16.71 -5.69 9.06
CA ALA A 391 -17.10 -6.46 10.24
C ALA A 391 -18.52 -7.05 10.11
N ILE A 392 -19.46 -6.30 9.52
CA ILE A 392 -20.80 -6.83 9.25
C ILE A 392 -20.74 -7.95 8.20
N ALA A 393 -19.94 -7.79 7.14
CA ALA A 393 -19.71 -8.84 6.14
C ALA A 393 -19.14 -10.12 6.79
N ALA A 394 -18.12 -9.99 7.64
CA ALA A 394 -17.52 -11.11 8.37
C ALA A 394 -18.54 -11.84 9.26
N LYS A 395 -19.52 -11.11 9.81
CA LYS A 395 -20.60 -11.70 10.61
C LYS A 395 -21.71 -12.35 9.74
N GLU A 396 -21.91 -11.88 8.51
CA GLU A 396 -22.88 -12.47 7.57
C GLU A 396 -22.36 -13.77 6.94
N TYR A 397 -21.04 -13.89 6.78
CA TYR A 397 -20.41 -15.11 6.29
C TYR A 397 -20.67 -16.29 7.24
N THR A 398 -21.18 -17.38 6.69
CA THR A 398 -21.30 -18.68 7.35
C THR A 398 -20.59 -19.70 6.47
N ALA A 399 -19.57 -20.36 7.02
CA ALA A 399 -18.66 -21.23 6.28
C ALA A 399 -19.44 -22.29 5.49
N PHE A 400 -19.15 -22.40 4.19
CA PHE A 400 -19.77 -23.34 3.24
C PHE A 400 -21.30 -23.27 3.06
N GLU A 401 -22.01 -22.45 3.84
CA GLU A 401 -23.46 -22.26 3.73
C GLU A 401 -23.83 -20.97 2.98
N SER A 402 -23.26 -19.83 3.40
CA SER A 402 -23.60 -18.52 2.83
C SER A 402 -22.41 -17.57 2.83
N LYS A 403 -22.11 -17.02 1.65
CA LYS A 403 -21.12 -15.94 1.51
C LYS A 403 -21.73 -14.57 1.87
N SER A 404 -20.87 -13.64 2.28
CA SER A 404 -21.26 -12.26 2.58
C SER A 404 -21.62 -11.48 1.30
N ALA A 405 -22.50 -10.50 1.41
CA ALA A 405 -22.94 -9.76 0.24
C ALA A 405 -21.90 -8.72 -0.26
N MET A 406 -21.74 -8.62 -1.58
CA MET A 406 -20.79 -7.70 -2.22
C MET A 406 -20.97 -6.21 -1.86
N TYR A 407 -22.19 -5.78 -1.51
CA TYR A 407 -22.46 -4.37 -1.23
C TYR A 407 -21.75 -3.89 0.05
N TRP A 408 -21.40 -4.78 0.98
CA TRP A 408 -20.62 -4.42 2.16
C TRP A 408 -19.22 -3.96 1.79
N LEU A 409 -18.55 -4.69 0.88
CA LEU A 409 -17.25 -4.27 0.34
C LEU A 409 -17.40 -2.93 -0.40
N VAL A 410 -18.44 -2.78 -1.24
CA VAL A 410 -18.68 -1.52 -1.97
C VAL A 410 -18.81 -0.33 -1.02
N LEU A 411 -19.57 -0.48 0.08
CA LEU A 411 -19.74 0.55 1.11
C LEU A 411 -18.44 0.82 1.89
N ALA A 412 -17.65 -0.22 2.19
CA ALA A 412 -16.34 -0.07 2.80
C ALA A 412 -15.40 0.76 1.91
N TYR A 413 -15.25 0.39 0.63
CA TYR A 413 -14.45 1.15 -0.35
C TYR A 413 -14.94 2.59 -0.49
N LEU A 414 -16.26 2.84 -0.49
CA LEU A 414 -16.82 4.19 -0.54
C LEU A 414 -16.35 5.06 0.63
N LEU A 415 -16.45 4.55 1.86
CA LEU A 415 -16.00 5.30 3.03
C LEU A 415 -14.48 5.44 3.08
N HIS A 416 -13.72 4.40 2.72
CA HIS A 416 -12.26 4.48 2.61
C HIS A 416 -11.84 5.60 1.65
N THR A 417 -12.48 5.69 0.48
CA THR A 417 -12.24 6.74 -0.50
C THR A 417 -12.65 8.13 -0.02
N ILE A 418 -13.82 8.29 0.62
CA ILE A 418 -14.21 9.58 1.20
C ILE A 418 -13.20 10.02 2.28
N GLY A 419 -12.73 9.07 3.08
CA GLY A 419 -11.67 9.29 4.06
C GLY A 419 -10.37 9.77 3.40
N GLU A 420 -9.96 9.11 2.30
CA GLU A 420 -8.78 9.48 1.51
C GLU A 420 -8.89 10.88 0.92
N LEU A 421 -10.04 11.23 0.34
CA LEU A 421 -10.32 12.56 -0.22
C LEU A 421 -10.29 13.66 0.86
N CYS A 422 -10.50 13.33 2.13
CA CYS A 422 -10.36 14.26 3.25
C CYS A 422 -8.91 14.40 3.73
N SER A 423 -8.12 13.32 3.67
CA SER A 423 -6.77 13.26 4.25
C SER A 423 -5.65 13.51 3.24
N SER A 424 -5.64 12.80 2.11
CA SER A 424 -4.47 12.67 1.22
C SER A 424 -4.04 13.99 0.56
N PRO A 425 -4.93 14.77 -0.11
CA PRO A 425 -4.54 16.05 -0.71
C PRO A 425 -4.06 17.07 0.33
N VAL A 426 -4.63 16.97 1.54
CA VAL A 426 -4.40 17.90 2.65
C VAL A 426 -3.08 17.60 3.34
N ALA A 427 -2.73 16.34 3.57
CA ALA A 427 -1.47 15.93 4.18
C ALA A 427 -0.27 16.47 3.39
N LEU A 428 -0.28 16.27 2.06
CA LEU A 428 0.76 16.78 1.17
C LEU A 428 0.93 18.30 1.28
N SER A 429 -0.18 19.04 1.20
CA SER A 429 -0.16 20.50 1.34
C SER A 429 0.35 20.94 2.72
N PHE A 430 -0.11 20.28 3.78
CA PHE A 430 0.26 20.58 5.15
C PHE A 430 1.77 20.44 5.39
N ILE A 431 2.37 19.36 4.90
CA ILE A 431 3.81 19.11 5.04
C ILE A 431 4.60 20.19 4.32
N THR A 432 4.22 20.53 3.09
CA THR A 432 4.93 21.59 2.34
C THR A 432 4.82 22.97 3.00
N LYS A 433 3.72 23.26 3.70
CA LYS A 433 3.51 24.54 4.40
C LYS A 433 4.29 24.64 5.73
N LEU A 434 4.52 23.51 6.41
CA LEU A 434 5.20 23.49 7.71
C LEU A 434 6.69 23.15 7.61
N ALA A 435 7.12 22.50 6.52
CA ALA A 435 8.50 22.13 6.33
C ALA A 435 9.40 23.38 6.19
N PRO A 436 10.53 23.45 6.92
CA PRO A 436 11.51 24.49 6.70
C PRO A 436 12.06 24.41 5.27
N VAL A 437 12.23 25.55 4.60
CA VAL A 437 12.63 25.63 3.18
C VAL A 437 13.89 24.81 2.90
N LYS A 438 14.92 24.93 3.76
CA LYS A 438 16.19 24.17 3.69
C LYS A 438 15.99 22.65 3.65
N TYR A 439 14.93 22.15 4.30
CA TYR A 439 14.65 20.72 4.52
C TYR A 439 13.41 20.22 3.78
N ALA A 440 12.78 21.01 2.91
CA ALA A 440 11.51 20.67 2.28
C ALA A 440 11.55 19.32 1.52
N SER A 441 12.60 19.08 0.73
CA SER A 441 12.78 17.81 0.00
C SER A 441 13.01 16.61 0.93
N LEU A 442 13.74 16.82 2.02
CA LEU A 442 13.94 15.79 3.05
C LEU A 442 12.62 15.43 3.73
N MET A 443 11.80 16.42 4.09
CA MET A 443 10.49 16.20 4.73
C MET A 443 9.50 15.50 3.80
N MET A 444 9.57 15.78 2.50
CA MET A 444 8.84 14.99 1.50
C MET A 444 9.30 13.53 1.45
N GLY A 445 10.61 13.28 1.58
CA GLY A 445 11.13 11.92 1.74
C GLY A 445 10.60 11.22 3.00
N VAL A 446 10.58 11.91 4.13
CA VAL A 446 10.03 11.39 5.39
C VAL A 446 8.53 11.11 5.27
N TYR A 447 7.77 11.95 4.57
CA TYR A 447 6.36 11.70 4.28
C TYR A 447 6.13 10.40 3.50
N PHE A 448 6.93 10.15 2.46
CA PHE A 448 6.85 8.89 1.73
C PHE A 448 7.25 7.70 2.60
N ALA A 449 8.28 7.84 3.45
CA ALA A 449 8.62 6.81 4.43
C ALA A 449 7.47 6.53 5.41
N ALA A 450 6.77 7.56 5.90
CA ALA A 450 5.60 7.41 6.77
C ALA A 450 4.44 6.70 6.06
N THR A 451 4.20 7.02 4.79
CA THR A 451 3.20 6.32 3.95
C THR A 451 3.58 4.84 3.75
N GLY A 452 4.85 4.57 3.47
CA GLY A 452 5.38 3.21 3.37
C GLY A 452 5.27 2.44 4.69
N LEU A 453 5.56 3.07 5.82
CA LEU A 453 5.40 2.45 7.14
C LEU A 453 3.93 2.12 7.43
N GLY A 454 3.00 2.99 7.01
CA GLY A 454 1.57 2.68 7.01
C GLY A 454 1.26 1.42 6.20
N ASN A 455 1.81 1.29 4.99
CA ASN A 455 1.65 0.08 4.17
C ASN A 455 2.20 -1.19 4.86
N LYS A 456 3.37 -1.11 5.51
CA LYS A 456 3.89 -2.26 6.28
C LYS A 456 3.01 -2.58 7.48
N MET A 457 2.48 -1.57 8.17
CA MET A 457 1.52 -1.75 9.27
C MET A 457 0.22 -2.42 8.78
N ALA A 458 -0.25 -2.10 7.57
CA ALA A 458 -1.38 -2.80 6.97
C ALA A 458 -1.07 -4.30 6.80
N GLY A 459 0.11 -4.63 6.28
CA GLY A 459 0.57 -6.02 6.18
C GLY A 459 0.56 -6.75 7.53
N LEU A 460 1.08 -6.14 8.59
CA LEU A 460 1.11 -6.76 9.94
C LEU A 460 -0.29 -6.97 10.52
N ILE A 461 -1.19 -5.99 10.35
CA ILE A 461 -2.58 -6.10 10.82
C ILE A 461 -3.33 -7.18 10.02
N GLY A 462 -3.09 -7.27 8.71
CA GLY A 462 -3.72 -8.28 7.86
C GLY A 462 -3.18 -9.69 8.12
N GLU A 463 -1.88 -9.84 8.36
CA GLU A 463 -1.26 -11.11 8.76
C GLU A 463 -1.88 -11.65 10.06
N PHE A 464 -2.05 -10.79 11.06
CA PHE A 464 -2.73 -11.14 12.32
C PHE A 464 -4.16 -11.64 12.10
N SER A 465 -4.83 -11.22 11.02
CA SER A 465 -6.20 -11.63 10.71
C SER A 465 -6.31 -12.98 10.00
N GLN A 466 -5.20 -13.57 9.53
CA GLN A 466 -5.20 -14.81 8.73
C GLN A 466 -4.89 -16.09 9.52
N GLY A 467 -4.59 -15.98 10.82
CA GLY A 467 -4.18 -17.11 11.64
C GLY A 467 -2.92 -17.81 11.13
N GLU A 468 -2.29 -18.64 11.95
CA GLU A 468 -1.28 -19.59 11.46
C GLU A 468 -1.99 -20.94 11.26
N PRO A 469 -2.10 -21.45 10.01
CA PRO A 469 -2.71 -22.75 9.80
C PRO A 469 -1.84 -23.84 10.44
N ALA A 470 -2.47 -24.87 11.00
CA ALA A 470 -1.73 -26.02 11.48
C ALA A 470 -1.35 -26.92 10.31
N THR A 471 -0.11 -27.41 10.27
CA THR A 471 0.34 -28.25 9.16
C THR A 471 0.03 -29.71 9.43
N VAL A 472 -0.62 -30.36 8.48
CA VAL A 472 -0.92 -31.80 8.51
C VAL A 472 -0.28 -32.52 7.32
N GLN A 473 0.09 -33.78 7.51
CA GLN A 473 0.56 -34.67 6.46
C GLN A 473 -0.43 -35.83 6.30
N LEU A 474 -0.71 -36.24 5.07
CA LEU A 474 -1.46 -37.48 4.84
C LEU A 474 -0.63 -38.70 5.24
N SER A 475 -1.15 -39.51 6.16
CA SER A 475 -0.49 -40.67 6.77
C SER A 475 -0.52 -41.92 5.87
N THR A 476 -1.36 -41.91 4.83
CA THR A 476 -1.58 -43.07 3.94
C THR A 476 -1.68 -42.61 2.49
N GLU A 477 -1.13 -43.39 1.55
CA GLU A 477 -1.30 -43.16 0.11
C GLU A 477 -2.25 -44.22 -0.49
N GLY A 478 -3.12 -43.83 -1.42
CA GLY A 478 -3.92 -44.76 -2.24
C GLY A 478 -5.44 -44.60 -2.16
N SER A 479 -6.18 -45.64 -2.57
CA SER A 479 -7.63 -45.62 -2.77
C SER A 479 -8.45 -45.36 -1.50
N ASP A 480 -7.92 -45.68 -0.31
CA ASP A 480 -8.61 -45.39 0.96
C ASP A 480 -8.73 -43.89 1.23
N VAL A 481 -7.72 -43.10 0.84
CA VAL A 481 -7.77 -41.64 0.91
C VAL A 481 -8.77 -41.09 -0.10
N ALA A 482 -8.70 -41.56 -1.35
CA ALA A 482 -9.62 -41.14 -2.41
C ALA A 482 -11.09 -41.40 -2.01
N ASN A 483 -11.38 -42.58 -1.46
CA ASN A 483 -12.73 -42.95 -1.06
C ASN A 483 -13.26 -42.14 0.12
N ARG A 484 -12.45 -41.92 1.17
CA ARG A 484 -12.91 -41.22 2.39
C ARG A 484 -12.95 -39.70 2.23
N LEU A 485 -12.08 -39.13 1.40
CA LEU A 485 -12.10 -37.71 1.05
C LEU A 485 -12.98 -37.41 -0.18
N GLN A 486 -13.57 -38.45 -0.81
CA GLN A 486 -14.32 -38.36 -2.06
C GLN A 486 -13.57 -37.66 -3.20
N LEU A 487 -12.26 -37.90 -3.27
CA LEU A 487 -11.42 -37.33 -4.32
C LEU A 487 -11.51 -38.21 -5.57
N ASN A 488 -11.43 -37.57 -6.73
CA ASN A 488 -11.22 -38.30 -7.97
C ASN A 488 -9.81 -38.92 -7.94
N ASP A 489 -9.69 -40.22 -8.23
CA ASP A 489 -8.40 -40.93 -8.26
C ASP A 489 -7.36 -40.23 -9.15
N THR A 490 -7.81 -39.52 -10.19
CA THR A 490 -6.92 -38.76 -11.09
C THR A 490 -6.22 -37.58 -10.41
N ILE A 491 -6.79 -37.00 -9.35
CA ILE A 491 -6.16 -35.91 -8.58
C ILE A 491 -4.91 -36.45 -7.89
N LEU A 492 -5.06 -37.56 -7.16
CA LEU A 492 -3.96 -38.20 -6.43
C LEU A 492 -2.92 -38.77 -7.40
N GLN A 493 -3.35 -39.35 -8.53
CA GLN A 493 -2.44 -39.87 -9.56
C GLN A 493 -1.62 -38.77 -10.26
N ASN A 494 -2.27 -37.65 -10.58
CA ASN A 494 -1.61 -36.52 -11.25
C ASN A 494 -0.86 -35.61 -10.30
N LYS A 495 -0.86 -35.91 -8.99
CA LYS A 495 -0.16 -35.11 -7.98
C LYS A 495 -0.71 -33.68 -7.88
N ASN A 496 -2.00 -33.52 -8.11
CA ASN A 496 -2.66 -32.22 -8.07
C ASN A 496 -3.07 -31.86 -6.64
N ASP A 497 -2.97 -30.58 -6.33
CA ASP A 497 -3.54 -29.94 -5.16
C ASP A 497 -5.04 -30.18 -5.11
N PHE A 498 -5.54 -30.29 -3.88
CA PHE A 498 -6.96 -30.41 -3.63
C PHE A 498 -7.33 -29.82 -2.27
N THR A 499 -8.56 -29.35 -2.19
CA THR A 499 -9.14 -28.87 -0.95
C THR A 499 -10.17 -29.88 -0.46
N PHE A 500 -10.11 -30.18 0.83
CA PHE A 500 -11.11 -30.97 1.54
C PHE A 500 -11.82 -30.08 2.55
N ASN A 501 -13.15 -30.16 2.58
CA ASN A 501 -13.97 -29.43 3.53
C ASN A 501 -14.68 -30.42 4.46
N GLY A 502 -14.68 -30.13 5.76
CA GLY A 502 -15.23 -31.03 6.76
C GLY A 502 -15.72 -30.32 8.01
N PHE A 503 -16.21 -31.13 8.95
CA PHE A 503 -16.54 -30.69 10.29
C PHE A 503 -15.43 -31.08 11.27
N VAL A 504 -15.09 -30.18 12.18
CA VAL A 504 -14.13 -30.39 13.27
C VAL A 504 -14.82 -30.15 14.62
N TYR A 505 -14.59 -31.08 15.56
CA TYR A 505 -15.17 -31.01 16.90
C TYR A 505 -14.36 -31.83 17.90
N LEU A 506 -14.71 -31.71 19.18
CA LEU A 506 -14.16 -32.57 20.22
C LEU A 506 -15.12 -33.72 20.55
N ASP A 507 -14.57 -34.94 20.54
CA ASP A 507 -15.23 -36.13 21.07
C ASP A 507 -14.36 -36.71 22.19
N ASN A 508 -14.88 -36.77 23.42
CA ASN A 508 -14.13 -37.21 24.61
C ASN A 508 -12.77 -36.51 24.84
N ASN A 509 -12.66 -35.22 24.52
CA ASN A 509 -11.43 -34.40 24.50
C ASN A 509 -10.41 -34.79 23.42
N GLU A 510 -10.76 -35.64 22.47
CA GLU A 510 -9.95 -35.92 21.29
C GLU A 510 -10.49 -35.14 20.08
N LEU A 511 -9.57 -34.68 19.23
CA LEU A 511 -9.91 -33.98 18.00
C LEU A 511 -10.52 -34.96 17.00
N ALA A 512 -11.74 -34.68 16.56
CA ALA A 512 -12.43 -35.42 15.52
C ALA A 512 -12.61 -34.53 14.29
N VAL A 513 -12.44 -35.13 13.10
CA VAL A 513 -12.71 -34.48 11.82
C VAL A 513 -13.52 -35.43 10.97
N THR A 514 -14.61 -34.93 10.38
CA THR A 514 -15.51 -35.69 9.51
C THR A 514 -15.70 -34.99 8.17
N ASN A 515 -15.94 -35.77 7.12
CA ASN A 515 -16.27 -35.25 5.80
C ASN A 515 -17.68 -34.61 5.80
N MET A 516 -17.82 -33.43 5.21
CA MET A 516 -19.07 -32.68 5.23
C MET A 516 -20.21 -33.36 4.44
N GLU A 517 -19.88 -34.14 3.41
CA GLU A 517 -20.86 -34.82 2.56
C GLU A 517 -21.22 -36.22 3.06
N THR A 518 -20.26 -36.96 3.62
CA THR A 518 -20.45 -38.36 4.03
C THR A 518 -20.53 -38.59 5.53
N GLU A 519 -20.18 -37.58 6.32
CA GLU A 519 -19.98 -37.67 7.78
C GLU A 519 -18.92 -38.72 8.18
N ALA A 520 -18.16 -39.26 7.22
CA ALA A 520 -17.15 -40.26 7.50
C ALA A 520 -15.99 -39.62 8.28
N PRO A 521 -15.47 -40.28 9.34
CA PRO A 521 -14.31 -39.76 10.06
C PRO A 521 -13.09 -39.77 9.14
N VAL A 522 -12.28 -38.71 9.17
CA VAL A 522 -11.07 -38.57 8.33
C VAL A 522 -9.80 -38.27 9.13
N MET A 523 -9.92 -38.01 10.44
CA MET A 523 -8.76 -37.69 11.29
C MET A 523 -7.67 -38.78 11.27
N GLY A 524 -8.05 -40.05 11.11
CA GLY A 524 -7.09 -41.17 11.01
C GLY A 524 -6.31 -41.24 9.69
N LEU A 525 -6.54 -40.33 8.75
CA LEU A 525 -5.81 -40.22 7.48
C LEU A 525 -4.69 -39.17 7.55
N MET A 526 -4.62 -38.40 8.63
CA MET A 526 -3.77 -37.22 8.75
C MET A 526 -3.02 -37.20 10.08
N ASP A 527 -1.74 -36.83 10.01
CA ASP A 527 -0.91 -36.55 11.17
C ASP A 527 -0.53 -35.07 11.21
N PHE A 528 -0.63 -34.45 12.38
CA PHE A 528 -0.13 -33.10 12.58
C PHE A 528 1.39 -33.10 12.65
N GLU A 529 2.06 -32.26 11.86
CA GLU A 529 3.52 -32.12 11.92
C GLU A 529 3.96 -31.60 13.30
N ASN A 530 3.22 -30.63 13.84
CA ASN A 530 3.49 -30.04 15.15
C ASN A 530 2.42 -30.44 16.19
N LYS A 531 2.84 -31.19 17.22
CA LYS A 531 1.97 -31.62 18.31
C LYS A 531 1.47 -30.46 19.19
N ASP A 532 2.23 -29.38 19.27
CA ASP A 532 1.85 -28.20 20.05
C ASP A 532 0.68 -27.48 19.36
N GLN A 533 0.71 -27.33 18.04
CA GLN A 533 -0.41 -26.77 17.25
C GLN A 533 -1.70 -27.60 17.41
N LYS A 534 -1.60 -28.93 17.37
CA LYS A 534 -2.75 -29.82 17.63
C LYS A 534 -3.32 -29.59 19.04
N SER A 535 -2.45 -29.44 20.03
CA SER A 535 -2.85 -29.21 21.43
C SER A 535 -3.52 -27.86 21.62
N GLU A 536 -3.04 -26.82 20.93
CA GLU A 536 -3.65 -25.49 20.90
C GLU A 536 -5.03 -25.50 20.26
N ILE A 537 -5.21 -26.19 19.13
CA ILE A 537 -6.53 -26.37 18.49
C ILE A 537 -7.50 -27.04 19.47
N ILE A 538 -7.10 -28.11 20.15
CA ILE A 538 -7.96 -28.80 21.13
C ILE A 538 -8.32 -27.86 22.29
N ALA A 539 -7.37 -27.07 22.78
CA ALA A 539 -7.62 -26.10 23.84
C ALA A 539 -8.64 -25.03 23.41
N ASN A 540 -8.48 -24.47 22.20
CA ASN A 540 -9.38 -23.46 21.65
C ASN A 540 -10.79 -24.01 21.41
N LEU A 541 -10.92 -25.19 20.79
CA LEU A 541 -12.23 -25.84 20.59
C LEU A 541 -12.93 -26.16 21.92
N LYS A 542 -12.15 -26.49 22.96
CA LYS A 542 -12.68 -26.75 24.30
C LYS A 542 -13.17 -25.48 24.99
N GLU A 543 -12.44 -24.38 24.84
CA GLU A 543 -12.83 -23.07 25.39
C GLU A 543 -14.12 -22.56 24.75
N GLU A 544 -14.24 -22.73 23.43
CA GLU A 544 -15.43 -22.35 22.65
C GLU A 544 -16.59 -23.35 22.79
N GLY A 545 -16.38 -24.51 23.42
CA GLY A 545 -17.41 -25.51 23.66
C GLY A 545 -17.89 -26.25 22.41
N VAL A 546 -17.01 -26.42 21.42
CA VAL A 546 -17.31 -27.08 20.14
C VAL A 546 -17.51 -28.59 20.36
N THR A 547 -18.65 -29.12 19.93
CA THR A 547 -19.06 -30.51 20.16
C THR A 547 -19.57 -31.15 18.86
N ALA A 548 -19.79 -32.46 18.86
CA ALA A 548 -20.39 -33.14 17.71
C ALA A 548 -21.80 -32.63 17.35
N GLN A 549 -22.51 -31.98 18.30
CA GLN A 549 -23.84 -31.40 18.05
C GLN A 549 -23.76 -29.98 17.47
N ASP A 550 -22.65 -29.29 17.67
CA ASP A 550 -22.39 -27.94 17.18
C ASP A 550 -20.92 -27.88 16.71
N PRO A 551 -20.60 -28.55 15.58
CA PRO A 551 -19.25 -28.64 15.08
C PRO A 551 -18.86 -27.35 14.34
N TYR A 552 -17.55 -27.09 14.28
CA TYR A 552 -17.00 -26.04 13.42
C TYR A 552 -16.63 -26.60 12.06
N HIS A 553 -16.42 -25.71 11.09
CA HIS A 553 -16.00 -26.06 9.75
C HIS A 553 -14.48 -25.99 9.64
N VAL A 554 -13.90 -26.97 8.94
CA VAL A 554 -12.48 -27.01 8.62
C VAL A 554 -12.27 -27.09 7.12
N MET A 555 -11.34 -26.27 6.63
CA MET A 555 -10.79 -26.34 5.29
C MET A 555 -9.37 -26.92 5.37
N LEU A 556 -9.11 -27.93 4.54
CA LEU A 556 -7.82 -28.59 4.42
C LEU A 556 -7.31 -28.44 3.00
N ASN A 557 -6.29 -27.60 2.82
CA ASN A 557 -5.70 -27.34 1.52
C ASN A 557 -4.44 -28.19 1.35
N PHE A 558 -4.55 -29.32 0.64
CA PHE A 558 -3.45 -30.24 0.40
C PHE A 558 -2.69 -29.90 -0.87
N ARG A 559 -1.36 -29.90 -0.75
CA ARG A 559 -0.40 -29.71 -1.84
C ARG A 559 0.69 -30.78 -1.78
N GLN A 560 1.24 -31.10 -2.95
CA GLN A 560 2.44 -31.92 -3.02
C GLN A 560 3.67 -31.02 -3.13
N GLU A 561 4.47 -30.98 -2.07
CA GLU A 561 5.74 -30.24 -2.10
C GLU A 561 6.79 -31.03 -2.90
N GLU A 562 7.54 -30.35 -3.78
CA GLU A 562 8.55 -30.99 -4.65
C GLU A 562 9.61 -31.77 -3.86
N ASP A 563 9.95 -31.29 -2.66
CA ASP A 563 11.01 -31.83 -1.82
C ASP A 563 10.52 -32.86 -0.77
N LYS A 564 9.21 -33.11 -0.66
CA LYS A 564 8.64 -34.01 0.35
C LYS A 564 7.84 -35.16 -0.26
N VAL A 565 7.84 -36.29 0.44
CA VAL A 565 7.06 -37.49 0.04
C VAL A 565 5.68 -37.41 0.67
N GLY A 566 4.64 -37.47 -0.16
CA GLY A 566 3.24 -37.39 0.24
C GLY A 566 2.65 -35.98 0.11
N TYR A 567 1.43 -35.82 0.60
CA TYR A 567 0.70 -34.55 0.61
C TYR A 567 0.78 -33.89 1.97
N TYR A 568 0.99 -32.58 1.94
CA TYR A 568 0.98 -31.70 3.11
C TYR A 568 -0.15 -30.71 2.96
N GLY A 569 -0.83 -30.40 4.06
CA GLY A 569 -1.97 -29.52 4.00
C GLY A 569 -2.04 -28.54 5.15
N ASP A 570 -2.66 -27.40 4.84
CA ASP A 570 -2.95 -26.35 5.80
C ASP A 570 -4.33 -26.65 6.42
N PHE A 571 -4.36 -26.86 7.74
CA PHE A 571 -5.55 -27.09 8.55
C PHE A 571 -6.09 -25.75 9.05
N VAL A 572 -7.18 -25.28 8.45
CA VAL A 572 -7.80 -23.97 8.73
C VAL A 572 -9.19 -24.17 9.30
N ILE A 573 -9.46 -23.65 10.49
CA ILE A 573 -10.80 -23.62 11.08
C ILE A 573 -11.49 -22.33 10.68
N GLU A 574 -12.54 -22.44 9.88
CA GLU A 574 -13.18 -21.30 9.19
C GLU A 574 -13.82 -20.30 10.15
N GLU A 575 -14.44 -20.76 11.23
CA GLU A 575 -15.03 -19.90 12.26
C GLU A 575 -13.95 -19.11 12.98
N VAL A 576 -12.83 -19.75 13.36
CA VAL A 576 -11.71 -19.07 14.02
C VAL A 576 -11.13 -18.01 13.10
N GLN A 577 -10.90 -18.35 11.84
CA GLN A 577 -10.39 -17.44 10.82
C GLN A 577 -11.33 -16.24 10.62
N THR A 578 -12.63 -16.49 10.51
CA THR A 578 -13.66 -15.44 10.37
C THR A 578 -13.76 -14.56 11.62
N GLN A 579 -13.60 -15.14 12.81
CA GLN A 579 -13.57 -14.37 14.07
C GLN A 579 -12.32 -13.46 14.15
N LEU A 580 -11.16 -13.91 13.67
CA LEU A 580 -9.95 -13.08 13.60
C LEU A 580 -10.14 -11.90 12.64
N GLU A 581 -10.74 -12.13 11.47
CA GLU A 581 -11.10 -11.08 10.52
C GLU A 581 -12.09 -10.08 11.13
N PHE A 582 -13.17 -10.57 11.74
CA PHE A 582 -14.15 -9.73 12.44
C PHE A 582 -13.50 -8.87 13.53
N ARG A 583 -12.69 -9.48 14.39
CA ARG A 583 -11.95 -8.77 15.46
C ARG A 583 -11.00 -7.74 14.89
N THR A 584 -10.33 -8.05 13.78
CA THR A 584 -9.43 -7.12 13.09
C THR A 584 -10.19 -5.93 12.51
N PHE A 585 -11.28 -6.16 11.79
CA PHE A 585 -12.10 -5.09 11.21
C PHE A 585 -12.68 -4.17 12.30
N ILE A 586 -13.28 -4.73 13.36
CA ILE A 586 -13.76 -3.95 14.50
C ILE A 586 -12.62 -3.23 15.21
N GLY A 587 -11.48 -3.89 15.39
CA GLY A 587 -10.28 -3.31 16.00
C GLY A 587 -9.80 -2.07 15.25
N ILE A 588 -9.71 -2.16 13.91
CA ILE A 588 -9.38 -1.03 13.05
C ILE A 588 -10.41 0.09 13.22
N THR A 589 -11.72 -0.21 13.17
CA THR A 589 -12.78 0.80 13.34
C THR A 589 -12.67 1.53 14.66
N ILE A 590 -12.54 0.80 15.78
CA ILE A 590 -12.45 1.38 17.12
C ILE A 590 -11.18 2.23 17.22
N PHE A 591 -10.02 1.67 16.87
CA PHE A 591 -8.73 2.34 17.00
C PHE A 591 -8.71 3.66 16.21
N THR A 592 -9.07 3.61 14.93
CA THR A 592 -9.03 4.78 14.04
C THR A 592 -10.04 5.86 14.45
N THR A 593 -11.24 5.46 14.90
CA THR A 593 -12.24 6.38 15.42
C THR A 593 -11.77 7.07 16.69
N VAL A 594 -11.29 6.30 17.68
CA VAL A 594 -10.79 6.83 18.95
C VAL A 594 -9.57 7.73 18.71
N PHE A 595 -8.62 7.27 17.89
CA PHE A 595 -7.43 8.05 17.55
C PHE A 595 -7.79 9.37 16.86
N GLY A 596 -8.68 9.36 15.88
CA GLY A 596 -9.16 10.58 15.22
C GLY A 596 -9.86 11.53 16.18
N LEU A 597 -10.69 11.01 17.10
CA LEU A 597 -11.34 11.83 18.13
C LEU A 597 -10.34 12.46 19.11
N ILE A 598 -9.30 11.72 19.52
CA ILE A 598 -8.21 12.25 20.35
C ILE A 598 -7.50 13.40 19.62
N VAL A 599 -7.20 13.25 18.33
CA VAL A 599 -6.57 14.31 17.53
C VAL A 599 -7.49 15.54 17.42
N ILE A 600 -8.79 15.34 17.22
CA ILE A 600 -9.79 16.43 17.20
C ILE A 600 -9.86 17.12 18.57
N PHE A 601 -9.80 16.37 19.67
CA PHE A 601 -9.74 16.93 21.02
C PHE A 601 -8.48 17.78 21.23
N MET A 602 -7.35 17.35 20.69
CA MET A 602 -6.07 18.07 20.69
C MET A 602 -5.95 19.16 19.60
N LEU A 603 -7.03 19.47 18.87
CA LEU A 603 -6.94 20.36 17.72
C LEU A 603 -6.51 21.79 18.09
N LYS A 604 -7.04 22.34 19.18
CA LYS A 604 -6.69 23.70 19.64
C LYS A 604 -5.20 23.87 19.91
N PRO A 605 -4.54 23.02 20.74
CA PRO A 605 -3.10 23.15 20.96
C PRO A 605 -2.29 22.89 19.69
N LEU A 606 -2.68 21.92 18.84
CA LEU A 606 -1.97 21.65 17.59
C LEU A 606 -2.03 22.84 16.62
N LYS A 607 -3.20 23.47 16.45
CA LYS A 607 -3.36 24.67 15.61
C LYS A 607 -2.56 25.86 16.14
N ARG A 608 -2.46 26.04 17.46
CA ARG A 608 -1.66 27.11 18.04
C ARG A 608 -0.18 26.98 17.65
N LEU A 609 0.33 25.75 17.58
CA LEU A 609 1.72 25.45 17.23
C LEU A 609 2.01 25.59 15.72
N THR A 610 1.01 25.69 14.86
CA THR A 610 1.24 25.98 13.43
C THR A 610 1.54 27.46 13.18
N HIS A 611 1.28 28.34 14.14
CA HIS A 611 1.51 29.78 14.04
C HIS A 611 0.94 30.37 12.74
N GLY A 612 -0.31 30.01 12.41
CA GLY A 612 -1.04 30.56 11.26
C GLY A 612 -0.52 30.15 9.88
N ALA A 613 0.46 29.23 9.80
CA ALA A 613 1.07 28.80 8.53
C ALA A 613 0.06 28.26 7.51
N GLU A 614 -1.09 27.75 7.98
CA GLU A 614 -2.14 27.22 7.12
C GLU A 614 -3.03 28.30 6.48
N ASP A 615 -3.16 29.46 7.14
CA ASP A 615 -4.14 30.51 6.81
C ASP A 615 -3.54 31.63 5.94
N ASN A 616 -2.22 31.82 5.97
CA ASN A 616 -1.52 32.93 5.32
C ASN A 616 -0.84 32.51 3.99
N GLU A 617 -1.63 32.05 3.00
CA GLU A 617 -1.12 31.68 1.67
C GLU A 617 -0.41 32.85 0.92
N ARG A 618 -0.71 34.12 1.28
CA ARG A 618 -0.05 35.31 0.69
C ARG A 618 1.22 35.74 1.43
N GLU A 619 1.25 35.69 2.76
CA GLU A 619 2.41 36.18 3.52
C GLU A 619 3.60 35.22 3.43
N MET A 620 3.38 33.91 3.20
CA MET A 620 4.49 32.97 2.98
C MET A 620 5.30 33.32 1.74
N LEU A 621 4.67 33.73 0.63
CA LEU A 621 5.34 34.16 -0.59
C LEU A 621 6.11 35.48 -0.40
N GLU A 622 5.61 36.36 0.47
CA GLU A 622 6.26 37.64 0.81
C GLU A 622 7.43 37.42 1.78
N GLN A 623 7.28 36.61 2.83
CA GLN A 623 8.36 36.21 3.72
C GLN A 623 9.47 35.43 2.98
N GLU A 624 9.10 34.55 2.03
CA GLU A 624 10.04 33.88 1.11
C GLU A 624 10.86 34.88 0.29
N GLN A 625 10.26 35.98 -0.17
CA GLN A 625 11.00 37.03 -0.88
C GLN A 625 11.92 37.85 0.04
N TYR A 626 11.49 38.12 1.28
CA TYR A 626 12.28 38.89 2.24
C TYR A 626 13.49 38.11 2.79
N GLU A 627 13.35 36.83 3.16
CA GLU A 627 14.47 36.03 3.69
C GLU A 627 15.54 35.74 2.62
N ILE A 628 15.14 35.53 1.36
CA ILE A 628 16.07 35.38 0.23
C ILE A 628 16.78 36.72 -0.07
N ALA A 629 16.07 37.85 0.04
CA ALA A 629 16.66 39.17 -0.20
C ALA A 629 17.68 39.56 0.88
N ASP A 630 17.42 39.28 2.15
CA ASP A 630 18.34 39.59 3.24
C ASP A 630 19.62 38.73 3.19
N THR A 631 19.49 37.44 2.84
CA THR A 631 20.67 36.56 2.62
C THR A 631 21.50 36.92 1.38
N GLU A 632 20.89 37.49 0.32
CA GLU A 632 21.63 38.08 -0.82
C GLU A 632 22.31 39.42 -0.46
N ARG A 633 21.74 40.19 0.48
CA ARG A 633 22.30 41.48 0.95
C ARG A 633 23.54 41.28 1.82
N ASP A 634 23.50 40.31 2.72
CA ASP A 634 24.62 40.01 3.61
C ASP A 634 25.83 39.46 2.84
N LYS A 635 25.60 38.69 1.77
CA LYS A 635 26.66 38.18 0.87
C LYS A 635 27.30 39.25 -0.03
N LYS A 636 26.67 40.42 -0.19
CA LYS A 636 27.23 41.55 -0.94
C LYS A 636 28.03 42.52 -0.07
N ASN A 637 27.88 42.43 1.24
CA ASN A 637 28.54 43.28 2.22
C ASN A 637 29.64 42.55 3.03
N SER A 638 29.89 41.27 2.73
CA SER A 638 31.04 40.48 3.16
C SER A 638 31.96 40.20 1.98
#